data_AF-A0A2W2AJR3-F1
#
_entry.id   AF-A0A2W2AJR3-F1
#
_cell.length_a   1.000
_cell.length_b   1.000
_cell.length_c   1.000
_cell.angle_alpha   90.00
_cell.angle_beta   90.00
_cell.angle_gamma   90.00
#
_symmetry.space_group_name_H-M   'P 1'
#
loop_
_entity.id
_entity.type
_entity.pdbx_description
1 polymer ?
#
loop_
_entity_poly.entity_id
_entity_poly.type
_entity_poly.pdbx_seq_one_letter_code
_entity_poly.pdbx_strand_id
1 'polypeptide(L)'
;MNDTQTLVGVPVPKVVTDLPVNKNADTNDWDTVFAIRFRDANTSISNNWSKVSDKAKNISQTASDDPSFKLNGVLDPWQLTVGGDGKNIRMNCPFKSGTYNAGAHSYKMDGCEVIIEVGMEWVPDPDQFAFSIGDDEVVTPIKNDLDKSKINAALIAQFTKNGKKLENPSANVLTVGKDWIVTAGKDNYYIFYYVDKFNSEFLQVYQFEDSWKNNLRLLKDEISNTEPAVVIITIKNDPTSGIAAAVLPQLLSEWFNTNIGEFNHVFSSLDLSPSLSTKTNYAWIKPTGTSYAVTDNGTLDNSVFGVLTMTQGHPAPTSHQVSPNAIPDRDGANAGFLISGTTFMRKMMLSSARITFDDEPETSFDIANDGLTVTNNKELTWGRFKKDDKPMISVKSSYAGELDNNVLPAQMVADLKGQWVQLPKGGGYWDPGIMIQGYSAHATNKGHNWYIQSPDGNTEYLLEMDSSGSKINMFHSMIFKIQAKQFKMSLDNSYLQIQFIDLKYPESWEYDVHINYTEEVSLGLANVGGKKIFAFDQVTKDMTVSVTKTKASITATIVEDSIMAAIGLIAVIAPLIDGLRAAAQIVEVTEDAGNAVITTEQFVDVFEELSDSDQEFNEVNGIENAVEQVRGGWPAFKNAFTATRWKVLGGIAAIIGAGVATQQVVETIMEAMAKGDWEKVPAFDEFADAAILPYSWPGVDSYDLKNAALAASLQIGLKTQTKK
;
A
#
# COMPACT_ATOMS: atom_id res chain seq x y z
N MET A 1 -5.35 0.08 43.14
CA MET A 1 -6.69 0.66 43.02
C MET A 1 -7.48 -0.29 42.14
N ASN A 2 -8.56 -0.86 42.67
CA ASN A 2 -9.48 -1.69 41.90
C ASN A 2 -10.42 -0.76 41.14
N ASP A 3 -10.13 -0.50 39.88
CA ASP A 3 -11.18 -0.26 38.90
C ASP A 3 -11.23 -1.51 38.03
N THR A 4 -12.32 -2.26 38.13
CA THR A 4 -12.71 -3.21 37.10
C THR A 4 -13.02 -2.40 35.85
N GLN A 5 -11.99 -2.06 35.08
CA GLN A 5 -12.16 -1.42 33.78
C GLN A 5 -12.72 -2.46 32.83
N THR A 6 -13.89 -2.16 32.27
CA THR A 6 -14.47 -2.91 31.17
C THR A 6 -13.47 -2.94 30.02
N LEU A 7 -13.09 -4.15 29.58
CA LEU A 7 -12.41 -4.38 28.31
C LEU A 7 -13.16 -3.63 27.20
N VAL A 8 -12.46 -2.75 26.50
CA VAL A 8 -13.02 -1.95 25.39
C VAL A 8 -12.93 -2.70 24.06
N GLY A 9 -12.43 -3.95 24.10
CA GLY A 9 -12.36 -4.86 22.96
C GLY A 9 -11.28 -4.43 21.97
N VAL A 10 -10.17 -3.87 22.47
CA VAL A 10 -9.03 -3.51 21.62
C VAL A 10 -8.35 -4.80 21.12
N PRO A 11 -8.05 -4.93 19.83
CA PRO A 11 -7.21 -6.01 19.33
C PRO A 11 -5.83 -5.94 19.97
N VAL A 12 -5.54 -6.90 20.86
CA VAL A 12 -4.22 -7.06 21.49
C VAL A 12 -3.39 -7.96 20.59
N PRO A 13 -2.26 -7.49 20.02
CA PRO A 13 -1.42 -8.34 19.21
C PRO A 13 -0.69 -9.33 20.10
N LYS A 14 -0.60 -10.59 19.65
CA LYS A 14 0.11 -11.62 20.40
C LYS A 14 1.62 -11.40 20.32
N VAL A 15 2.31 -11.38 21.47
CA VAL A 15 3.78 -11.37 21.51
C VAL A 15 4.30 -12.79 21.24
N VAL A 16 5.22 -12.93 20.27
CA VAL A 16 5.75 -14.22 19.80
C VAL A 16 7.27 -14.14 19.60
N THR A 17 7.94 -15.29 19.52
CA THR A 17 9.38 -15.36 19.24
C THR A 17 9.69 -15.10 17.77
N ASP A 18 8.79 -15.53 16.88
CA ASP A 18 8.94 -15.45 15.44
C ASP A 18 7.60 -15.13 14.79
N LEU A 19 7.61 -14.26 13.78
CA LEU A 19 6.42 -13.92 13.01
C LEU A 19 6.15 -14.94 11.90
N PRO A 20 4.87 -15.13 11.50
CA PRO A 20 4.54 -15.96 10.36
C PRO A 20 5.11 -15.36 9.06
N VAL A 21 5.86 -16.19 8.31
CA VAL A 21 6.41 -15.80 7.02
C VAL A 21 5.46 -16.25 5.90
N ASN A 22 4.87 -15.27 5.23
CA ASN A 22 4.08 -15.47 4.01
C ASN A 22 5.00 -15.73 2.81
N LYS A 23 4.51 -16.54 1.86
CA LYS A 23 5.19 -16.77 0.58
C LYS A 23 5.32 -15.44 -0.17
N ASN A 24 6.50 -15.16 -0.69
CA ASN A 24 6.79 -13.90 -1.38
C ASN A 24 5.81 -13.68 -2.57
N ALA A 25 5.07 -12.57 -2.52
CA ALA A 25 4.15 -12.09 -3.53
C ALA A 25 4.61 -10.72 -4.08
N ASP A 26 5.80 -10.67 -4.67
CA ASP A 26 6.33 -9.49 -5.36
C ASP A 26 5.47 -9.09 -6.58
N THR A 27 5.40 -7.80 -6.85
CA THR A 27 4.76 -7.23 -8.03
C THR A 27 5.69 -7.15 -9.25
N ASN A 28 6.98 -7.49 -9.10
CA ASN A 28 8.01 -7.43 -10.15
C ASN A 28 8.09 -6.03 -10.78
N ASP A 29 8.28 -5.00 -9.95
CA ASP A 29 8.36 -3.57 -10.30
C ASP A 29 7.07 -2.93 -10.81
N TRP A 30 5.95 -3.66 -10.88
CA TRP A 30 4.64 -3.08 -11.11
C TRP A 30 4.08 -2.44 -9.84
N ASP A 31 3.33 -1.34 -9.94
CA ASP A 31 2.73 -0.71 -8.75
C ASP A 31 1.61 -1.58 -8.16
N THR A 32 0.79 -2.17 -9.03
CA THR A 32 -0.26 -3.10 -8.61
C THR A 32 -0.40 -4.29 -9.56
N VAL A 33 -0.94 -5.37 -9.02
CA VAL A 33 -1.30 -6.58 -9.77
C VAL A 33 -2.66 -7.07 -9.32
N PHE A 34 -3.58 -7.33 -10.26
CA PHE A 34 -4.82 -8.03 -9.96
C PHE A 34 -4.86 -9.37 -10.68
N ALA A 35 -5.04 -10.46 -9.94
CA ALA A 35 -4.89 -11.80 -10.48
C ALA A 35 -6.05 -12.73 -10.16
N ILE A 36 -6.32 -13.67 -11.08
CA ILE A 36 -7.24 -14.79 -10.95
C ILE A 36 -6.56 -16.12 -11.33
N ARG A 37 -7.17 -17.26 -10.95
CA ARG A 37 -6.67 -18.58 -11.34
C ARG A 37 -7.02 -18.91 -12.80
N PHE A 38 -6.18 -19.72 -13.46
CA PHE A 38 -6.45 -20.23 -14.82
C PHE A 38 -7.79 -20.96 -14.92
N ARG A 39 -8.16 -21.78 -13.92
CA ARG A 39 -9.47 -22.43 -13.88
C ARG A 39 -10.62 -21.43 -13.99
N ASP A 40 -10.54 -20.32 -13.27
CA ASP A 40 -11.62 -19.34 -13.20
C ASP A 40 -11.71 -18.56 -14.52
N ALA A 41 -10.57 -18.24 -15.15
CA ALA A 41 -10.52 -17.71 -16.51
C ALA A 41 -11.12 -18.69 -17.55
N ASN A 42 -10.77 -19.98 -17.48
CA ASN A 42 -11.31 -21.01 -18.37
C ASN A 42 -12.83 -21.21 -18.21
N THR A 43 -13.33 -21.09 -16.99
CA THR A 43 -14.77 -21.09 -16.71
C THR A 43 -15.45 -19.93 -17.42
N SER A 44 -14.83 -18.75 -17.40
CA SER A 44 -15.33 -17.57 -18.12
C SER A 44 -15.35 -17.74 -19.64
N ILE A 45 -14.28 -18.29 -20.23
CA ILE A 45 -14.21 -18.59 -21.66
C ILE A 45 -15.33 -19.58 -22.03
N SER A 46 -15.48 -20.67 -21.28
CA SER A 46 -16.51 -21.68 -21.52
C SER A 46 -17.92 -21.10 -21.45
N ASN A 47 -18.21 -20.31 -20.41
CA ASN A 47 -19.53 -19.68 -20.24
C ASN A 47 -19.87 -18.66 -21.34
N ASN A 48 -18.86 -18.04 -21.95
CA ASN A 48 -19.02 -17.07 -23.03
C ASN A 48 -18.76 -17.68 -24.42
N TRP A 49 -18.54 -18.99 -24.54
CA TRP A 49 -18.20 -19.63 -25.81
C TRP A 49 -19.26 -19.41 -26.89
N SER A 50 -20.54 -19.36 -26.51
CA SER A 50 -21.63 -19.09 -27.45
C SER A 50 -21.52 -17.70 -28.12
N LYS A 51 -20.84 -16.73 -27.48
CA LYS A 51 -20.64 -15.37 -27.98
C LYS A 51 -19.37 -15.21 -28.83
N VAL A 52 -18.46 -16.17 -28.78
CA VAL A 52 -17.26 -16.16 -29.63
C VAL A 52 -17.67 -16.33 -31.10
N SER A 53 -16.96 -15.68 -32.03
CA SER A 53 -17.23 -15.79 -33.47
C SER A 53 -17.23 -17.25 -33.93
N ASP A 54 -18.23 -17.66 -34.71
CA ASP A 54 -18.27 -19.02 -35.27
C ASP A 54 -17.08 -19.32 -36.18
N LYS A 55 -16.44 -18.29 -36.75
CA LYS A 55 -15.19 -18.47 -37.51
C LYS A 55 -14.03 -18.96 -36.65
N ALA A 56 -13.96 -18.57 -35.37
CA ALA A 56 -12.94 -19.09 -34.44
C ALA A 56 -13.26 -20.51 -33.95
N LYS A 57 -14.51 -20.96 -34.07
CA LYS A 57 -14.95 -22.30 -33.63
C LYS A 57 -14.82 -23.36 -34.72
N ASN A 58 -14.81 -22.94 -36.00
CA ASN A 58 -14.86 -23.85 -37.13
C ASN A 58 -13.61 -23.71 -37.99
N ILE A 59 -12.76 -24.74 -37.98
CA ILE A 59 -11.57 -24.82 -38.83
C ILE A 59 -11.96 -25.28 -40.23
N SER A 60 -11.43 -24.59 -41.23
CA SER A 60 -11.46 -24.99 -42.64
C SER A 60 -10.21 -24.46 -43.33
N GLN A 61 -9.22 -25.32 -43.52
CA GLN A 61 -7.94 -24.98 -44.16
C GLN A 61 -7.58 -26.01 -45.23
N THR A 62 -7.06 -25.54 -46.36
CA THR A 62 -6.54 -26.37 -47.46
C THR A 62 -5.14 -25.91 -47.79
N ALA A 63 -4.18 -26.82 -47.96
CA ALA A 63 -2.81 -26.43 -48.31
C ALA A 63 -2.81 -25.73 -49.66
N SER A 64 -2.06 -24.64 -49.75
CA SER A 64 -2.03 -23.78 -50.94
C SER A 64 -1.30 -24.44 -52.13
N ASP A 65 -0.33 -25.31 -51.85
CA ASP A 65 0.52 -26.01 -52.80
C ASP A 65 0.02 -27.42 -53.14
N ASP A 66 -0.71 -28.07 -52.24
CA ASP A 66 -1.35 -29.37 -52.49
C ASP A 66 -2.76 -29.46 -51.86
N PRO A 67 -3.82 -29.19 -52.65
CA PRO A 67 -5.20 -29.24 -52.17
C PRO A 67 -5.68 -30.61 -51.67
N SER A 68 -4.90 -31.67 -51.86
CA SER A 68 -5.19 -32.99 -51.28
C SER A 68 -4.96 -33.04 -49.76
N PHE A 69 -4.29 -32.03 -49.19
CA PHE A 69 -4.20 -31.80 -47.77
C PHE A 69 -5.24 -30.77 -47.31
N LYS A 70 -6.26 -31.23 -46.59
CA LYS A 70 -7.41 -30.41 -46.16
C LYS A 70 -7.89 -30.78 -44.77
N LEU A 71 -7.96 -29.79 -43.89
CA LEU A 71 -8.46 -29.90 -42.52
C LEU A 71 -9.82 -29.18 -42.40
N ASN A 72 -10.83 -29.88 -41.89
CA ASN A 72 -12.08 -29.26 -41.45
C ASN A 72 -12.43 -29.78 -40.05
N GLY A 73 -12.86 -28.92 -39.14
CA GLY A 73 -13.23 -29.36 -37.81
C GLY A 73 -13.97 -28.31 -37.00
N VAL A 74 -14.48 -28.74 -35.86
CA VAL A 74 -15.18 -27.91 -34.88
C VAL A 74 -14.41 -28.01 -33.57
N LEU A 75 -14.08 -26.87 -32.98
CA LEU A 75 -13.39 -26.75 -31.71
C LEU A 75 -14.40 -26.63 -30.56
N ASP A 76 -14.05 -27.23 -29.43
CA ASP A 76 -14.67 -26.95 -28.13
C ASP A 76 -14.05 -25.67 -27.51
N PRO A 77 -14.59 -25.13 -26.40
CA PRO A 77 -14.07 -23.92 -25.79
C PRO A 77 -12.56 -23.99 -25.54
N TRP A 78 -11.85 -22.95 -25.97
CA TRP A 78 -10.41 -22.87 -25.72
C TRP A 78 -10.12 -22.66 -24.24
N GLN A 79 -8.96 -23.10 -23.79
CA GLN A 79 -8.60 -23.09 -22.37
C GLN A 79 -7.17 -22.62 -22.20
N LEU A 80 -6.91 -21.64 -21.33
CA LEU A 80 -5.58 -21.41 -20.77
C LEU A 80 -5.03 -22.73 -20.23
N THR A 81 -3.76 -23.00 -20.49
CA THR A 81 -3.08 -24.23 -20.05
C THR A 81 -1.67 -23.96 -19.56
N VAL A 82 -1.13 -24.91 -18.83
CA VAL A 82 0.20 -24.86 -18.21
C VAL A 82 1.33 -24.77 -19.26
N GLY A 83 2.48 -24.29 -18.82
CA GLY A 83 3.70 -24.12 -19.62
C GLY A 83 3.90 -22.74 -20.25
N GLY A 84 2.94 -21.81 -20.12
CA GLY A 84 3.12 -20.40 -20.46
C GLY A 84 3.71 -19.61 -19.29
N ASP A 85 4.44 -18.54 -19.59
CA ASP A 85 5.02 -17.65 -18.59
C ASP A 85 5.16 -16.22 -19.14
N GLY A 86 4.99 -15.24 -18.25
CA GLY A 86 4.97 -13.83 -18.61
C GLY A 86 3.91 -13.51 -19.67
N LYS A 87 4.33 -12.92 -20.79
CA LYS A 87 3.42 -12.59 -21.91
C LYS A 87 3.08 -13.78 -22.81
N ASN A 88 3.77 -14.91 -22.68
CA ASN A 88 3.59 -16.06 -23.54
C ASN A 88 2.46 -16.93 -22.99
N ILE A 89 1.27 -16.76 -23.55
CA ILE A 89 0.07 -17.45 -23.09
C ILE A 89 -0.08 -18.76 -23.85
N ARG A 90 -0.18 -19.89 -23.15
CA ARG A 90 -0.53 -21.16 -23.77
C ARG A 90 -2.02 -21.44 -23.67
N MET A 91 -2.63 -21.81 -24.79
CA MET A 91 -4.01 -22.24 -24.86
C MET A 91 -4.12 -23.63 -25.45
N ASN A 92 -4.98 -24.46 -24.86
CA ASN A 92 -5.48 -25.69 -25.46
C ASN A 92 -6.71 -25.39 -26.31
N CYS A 93 -6.66 -25.80 -27.57
CA CYS A 93 -7.73 -25.72 -28.56
C CYS A 93 -8.21 -27.15 -28.89
N PRO A 94 -9.15 -27.70 -28.11
CA PRO A 94 -9.61 -29.08 -28.28
C PRO A 94 -10.54 -29.23 -29.50
N PHE A 95 -10.31 -30.25 -30.32
CA PHE A 95 -11.25 -30.64 -31.37
C PHE A 95 -12.41 -31.44 -30.79
N LYS A 96 -13.61 -30.89 -30.95
CA LYS A 96 -14.86 -31.60 -30.70
C LYS A 96 -15.08 -32.70 -31.73
N SER A 97 -14.82 -32.36 -33.01
CA SER A 97 -14.96 -33.27 -34.15
C SER A 97 -14.20 -32.70 -35.36
N GLY A 98 -13.84 -33.54 -36.31
CA GLY A 98 -13.26 -33.06 -37.56
C GLY A 98 -12.65 -34.14 -38.42
N THR A 99 -12.20 -33.76 -39.60
CA THR A 99 -11.53 -34.64 -40.55
C THR A 99 -10.35 -33.92 -41.18
N TYR A 100 -9.19 -34.57 -41.14
CA TYR A 100 -8.01 -34.19 -41.88
C TYR A 100 -7.76 -35.18 -43.01
N ASN A 101 -7.89 -34.72 -44.25
CA ASN A 101 -7.52 -35.48 -45.43
C ASN A 101 -6.08 -35.14 -45.79
N ALA A 102 -5.25 -36.16 -45.98
CA ALA A 102 -3.85 -36.06 -46.36
C ALA A 102 -3.59 -36.99 -47.54
N GLY A 103 -3.75 -36.47 -48.75
CA GLY A 103 -3.71 -37.28 -49.98
C GLY A 103 -4.84 -38.32 -49.99
N ALA A 104 -4.48 -39.60 -50.02
CA ALA A 104 -5.43 -40.72 -50.02
C ALA A 104 -5.92 -41.13 -48.62
N HIS A 105 -5.37 -40.57 -47.55
CA HIS A 105 -5.70 -40.95 -46.17
C HIS A 105 -6.61 -39.91 -45.52
N SER A 106 -7.49 -40.37 -44.62
CA SER A 106 -8.41 -39.53 -43.88
C SER A 106 -8.33 -39.86 -42.39
N TYR A 107 -8.10 -38.85 -41.56
CA TYR A 107 -7.93 -38.96 -40.11
C TYR A 107 -9.07 -38.24 -39.40
N LYS A 108 -9.63 -38.88 -38.36
CA LYS A 108 -10.59 -38.24 -37.46
C LYS A 108 -9.86 -37.40 -36.43
N MET A 109 -10.31 -36.16 -36.24
CA MET A 109 -9.66 -35.22 -35.33
C MET A 109 -10.34 -35.15 -33.94
N ASP A 110 -11.41 -35.90 -33.72
CA ASP A 110 -12.14 -35.97 -32.45
C ASP A 110 -11.20 -36.27 -31.27
N GLY A 111 -11.14 -35.38 -30.27
CA GLY A 111 -10.28 -35.54 -29.10
C GLY A 111 -8.80 -35.17 -29.31
N CYS A 112 -8.44 -34.68 -30.50
CA CYS A 112 -7.13 -34.06 -30.76
C CYS A 112 -7.07 -32.69 -30.05
N GLU A 113 -5.95 -32.39 -29.41
CA GLU A 113 -5.75 -31.16 -28.65
C GLU A 113 -4.56 -30.38 -29.21
N VAL A 114 -4.82 -29.19 -29.75
CA VAL A 114 -3.74 -28.33 -30.26
C VAL A 114 -3.37 -27.34 -29.16
N ILE A 115 -2.12 -27.38 -28.72
CA ILE A 115 -1.58 -26.39 -27.80
C ILE A 115 -0.92 -25.30 -28.61
N ILE A 116 -1.46 -24.08 -28.50
CA ILE A 116 -0.93 -22.88 -29.14
C ILE A 116 -0.30 -21.96 -28.09
N GLU A 117 0.66 -21.16 -28.52
CA GLU A 117 1.19 -20.04 -27.75
C GLU A 117 0.86 -18.74 -28.48
N VAL A 118 0.35 -17.77 -27.72
CA VAL A 118 -0.20 -16.50 -28.21
C VAL A 118 0.18 -15.35 -27.28
N GLY A 119 0.21 -14.14 -27.83
CA GLY A 119 0.18 -12.91 -27.05
C GLY A 119 -1.24 -12.37 -26.86
N MET A 120 -1.35 -11.33 -26.06
CA MET A 120 -2.55 -10.50 -25.87
C MET A 120 -2.24 -9.02 -26.07
N GLU A 121 -3.29 -8.25 -26.35
CA GLU A 121 -3.27 -6.81 -26.54
C GLU A 121 -4.43 -6.13 -25.83
N TRP A 122 -4.22 -4.89 -25.39
CA TRP A 122 -5.27 -4.03 -24.84
C TRP A 122 -5.93 -3.27 -25.97
N VAL A 123 -7.20 -3.56 -26.22
CA VAL A 123 -8.02 -2.93 -27.25
C VAL A 123 -9.07 -2.07 -26.58
N PRO A 124 -9.16 -0.77 -26.89
CA PRO A 124 -10.26 0.07 -26.38
C PRO A 124 -11.63 -0.53 -26.73
N ASP A 125 -12.58 -0.42 -25.81
CA ASP A 125 -13.89 -1.03 -25.96
C ASP A 125 -14.72 -0.37 -27.09
N PRO A 126 -15.13 -1.10 -28.16
CA PRO A 126 -15.77 -0.52 -29.34
C PRO A 126 -17.22 -0.04 -29.14
N ASP A 127 -17.82 -0.20 -27.95
CA ASP A 127 -19.13 0.39 -27.63
C ASP A 127 -19.08 1.93 -27.51
N GLN A 128 -17.92 2.52 -27.82
CA GLN A 128 -17.60 3.93 -27.79
C GLN A 128 -17.27 4.43 -29.18
N PHE A 129 -17.67 5.68 -29.47
CA PHE A 129 -17.37 6.27 -30.76
C PHE A 129 -15.85 6.34 -30.98
N ALA A 130 -15.36 5.66 -32.01
CA ALA A 130 -13.95 5.62 -32.34
C ALA A 130 -13.73 5.68 -33.84
N PHE A 131 -12.61 6.28 -34.26
CA PHE A 131 -12.17 6.27 -35.66
C PHE A 131 -10.67 6.55 -35.76
N SER A 132 -10.09 6.24 -36.92
CA SER A 132 -8.67 6.48 -37.22
C SER A 132 -8.50 7.56 -38.29
N ILE A 133 -7.39 8.29 -38.22
CA ILE A 133 -6.94 9.27 -39.21
C ILE A 133 -5.56 8.81 -39.68
N GLY A 134 -5.45 8.19 -40.86
CA GLY A 134 -4.22 7.57 -41.35
C GLY A 134 -3.72 8.15 -42.67
N ASP A 135 -3.33 9.42 -42.68
CA ASP A 135 -2.75 10.12 -43.83
C ASP A 135 -1.69 11.10 -43.31
N ASP A 136 -0.41 10.85 -43.60
CA ASP A 136 0.72 11.62 -43.08
C ASP A 136 0.58 13.14 -43.37
N GLU A 137 0.01 13.51 -44.53
CA GLU A 137 -0.22 14.92 -44.90
C GLU A 137 -1.31 15.60 -44.04
N VAL A 138 -2.17 14.80 -43.40
CA VAL A 138 -3.26 15.24 -42.50
C VAL A 138 -2.86 15.12 -41.03
N VAL A 139 -2.13 14.07 -40.66
CA VAL A 139 -1.75 13.72 -39.28
C VAL A 139 -0.76 14.72 -38.71
N THR A 140 0.32 15.02 -39.44
CA THR A 140 1.38 15.92 -38.96
C THR A 140 0.86 17.33 -38.58
N PRO A 141 0.03 18.01 -39.42
CA PRO A 141 -0.56 19.29 -39.04
C PRO A 141 -1.48 19.22 -37.82
N ILE A 142 -2.30 18.17 -37.70
CA ILE A 142 -3.20 17.99 -36.55
C ILE A 142 -2.41 17.83 -35.26
N LYS A 143 -1.40 16.96 -35.26
CA LYS A 143 -0.49 16.71 -34.13
C LYS A 143 0.20 17.99 -33.66
N ASN A 144 0.81 18.74 -34.58
CA ASN A 144 1.54 19.97 -34.28
C ASN A 144 0.68 21.08 -33.66
N ASP A 145 -0.62 21.11 -33.99
CA ASP A 145 -1.58 22.05 -33.41
C ASP A 145 -2.11 21.56 -32.06
N LEU A 146 -2.40 20.26 -31.94
CA LEU A 146 -2.81 19.65 -30.67
C LEU A 146 -1.73 19.82 -29.59
N ASP A 147 -0.44 19.68 -29.93
CA ASP A 147 0.69 19.97 -29.03
C ASP A 147 0.75 21.40 -28.50
N LYS A 148 0.03 22.33 -29.16
CA LYS A 148 -0.10 23.73 -28.76
C LYS A 148 -1.49 24.02 -28.17
N SER A 149 -2.23 22.98 -27.78
CA SER A 149 -3.62 23.07 -27.32
C SER A 149 -4.56 23.77 -28.32
N LYS A 150 -4.30 23.62 -29.63
CA LYS A 150 -5.13 24.19 -30.70
C LYS A 150 -5.90 23.10 -31.44
N ILE A 151 -7.15 23.40 -31.77
CA ILE A 151 -8.00 22.53 -32.58
C ILE A 151 -7.83 22.92 -34.05
N ASN A 152 -7.30 21.99 -34.84
CA ASN A 152 -7.09 22.17 -36.27
C ASN A 152 -8.39 21.94 -37.08
N ALA A 153 -8.58 22.67 -38.19
CA ALA A 153 -9.76 22.53 -39.05
C ALA A 153 -9.87 21.13 -39.71
N ALA A 154 -8.75 20.49 -40.04
CA ALA A 154 -8.71 19.13 -40.56
C ALA A 154 -9.18 18.12 -39.51
N LEU A 155 -8.85 18.33 -38.23
CA LEU A 155 -9.37 17.49 -37.14
C LEU A 155 -10.90 17.59 -37.05
N ILE A 156 -11.45 18.81 -37.07
CA ILE A 156 -12.90 19.04 -37.10
C ILE A 156 -13.56 18.34 -38.31
N ALA A 157 -12.92 18.41 -39.48
CA ALA A 157 -13.41 17.74 -40.68
C ALA A 157 -13.42 16.21 -40.53
N GLN A 158 -12.42 15.62 -39.89
CA GLN A 158 -12.38 14.18 -39.62
C GLN A 158 -13.48 13.74 -38.64
N PHE A 159 -13.72 14.50 -37.56
CA PHE A 159 -14.87 14.24 -36.67
C PHE A 159 -16.20 14.31 -37.43
N THR A 160 -16.37 15.33 -38.28
CA THR A 160 -17.58 15.52 -39.09
C THR A 160 -17.79 14.35 -40.06
N LYS A 161 -16.72 13.91 -40.73
CA LYS A 161 -16.73 12.75 -41.64
C LYS A 161 -17.16 11.47 -40.93
N ASN A 162 -16.79 11.32 -39.66
CA ASN A 162 -17.15 10.18 -38.83
C ASN A 162 -18.46 10.40 -38.05
N GLY A 163 -19.26 11.43 -38.38
CA GLY A 163 -20.60 11.61 -37.81
C GLY A 163 -20.66 12.27 -36.44
N LYS A 164 -19.58 12.93 -35.98
CA LYS A 164 -19.57 13.74 -34.77
C LYS A 164 -19.36 15.22 -35.08
N LYS A 165 -20.12 16.06 -34.39
CA LYS A 165 -19.99 17.52 -34.46
C LYS A 165 -19.37 18.00 -33.15
N LEU A 166 -18.20 18.62 -33.22
CA LEU A 166 -17.55 19.21 -32.06
C LEU A 166 -18.18 20.57 -31.74
N GLU A 167 -18.90 20.68 -30.63
CA GLU A 167 -19.46 21.94 -30.12
C GLU A 167 -18.47 22.63 -29.18
N ASN A 168 -17.99 23.82 -29.57
CA ASN A 168 -17.00 24.61 -28.82
C ASN A 168 -15.77 23.78 -28.36
N PRO A 169 -15.07 23.09 -29.28
CA PRO A 169 -13.98 22.21 -28.89
C PRO A 169 -12.80 22.97 -28.28
N SER A 170 -12.20 22.36 -27.27
CA SER A 170 -10.92 22.77 -26.68
C SER A 170 -9.98 21.55 -26.62
N ALA A 171 -8.67 21.76 -26.75
CA ALA A 171 -7.67 20.70 -26.64
C ALA A 171 -6.81 20.91 -25.39
N ASN A 172 -6.55 19.84 -24.67
CA ASN A 172 -5.49 19.78 -23.65
C ASN A 172 -4.49 18.70 -24.03
N VAL A 173 -3.21 19.00 -23.80
CA VAL A 173 -2.11 18.05 -24.02
C VAL A 173 -2.02 17.13 -22.80
N LEU A 174 -2.09 15.82 -23.03
CA LEU A 174 -1.77 14.82 -21.99
C LEU A 174 -0.27 14.51 -22.05
N THR A 175 0.23 14.17 -23.25
CA THR A 175 1.64 13.92 -23.53
C THR A 175 2.03 14.54 -24.87
N VAL A 176 2.98 15.48 -24.87
CA VAL A 176 3.45 16.16 -26.10
C VAL A 176 3.93 15.14 -27.13
N GLY A 177 3.43 15.27 -28.35
CA GLY A 177 3.75 14.42 -29.49
C GLY A 177 3.14 13.02 -29.47
N LYS A 178 2.31 12.70 -28.46
CA LYS A 178 1.71 11.38 -28.28
C LYS A 178 0.20 11.41 -28.06
N ASP A 179 -0.28 12.11 -27.03
CA ASP A 179 -1.65 11.93 -26.54
C ASP A 179 -2.30 13.27 -26.17
N TRP A 180 -3.56 13.44 -26.57
CA TRP A 180 -4.35 14.66 -26.32
C TRP A 180 -5.78 14.33 -25.96
N ILE A 181 -6.44 15.27 -25.27
CA ILE A 181 -7.89 15.25 -25.04
C ILE A 181 -8.53 16.46 -25.70
N VAL A 182 -9.57 16.22 -26.48
CA VAL A 182 -10.44 17.23 -27.08
C VAL A 182 -11.78 17.19 -26.37
N THR A 183 -12.13 18.26 -25.66
CA THR A 183 -13.43 18.40 -24.99
C THR A 183 -14.35 19.23 -25.87
N ALA A 184 -15.55 18.73 -26.15
CA ALA A 184 -16.58 19.44 -26.92
C ALA A 184 -17.95 19.25 -26.25
N GLY A 185 -18.50 20.33 -25.68
CA GLY A 185 -19.71 20.25 -24.87
C GLY A 185 -19.52 19.37 -23.63
N LYS A 186 -20.23 18.25 -23.55
CA LYS A 186 -20.10 17.25 -22.48
C LYS A 186 -19.20 16.07 -22.84
N ASP A 187 -18.80 15.98 -24.11
CA ASP A 187 -18.05 14.85 -24.64
C ASP A 187 -16.56 15.08 -24.51
N ASN A 188 -15.84 14.04 -24.12
CA ASN A 188 -14.38 14.01 -24.14
C ASN A 188 -13.90 13.02 -25.19
N TYR A 189 -13.05 13.50 -26.09
CA TYR A 189 -12.45 12.72 -27.17
C TYR A 189 -10.94 12.61 -26.96
N TYR A 190 -10.44 11.40 -26.82
CA TYR A 190 -9.03 11.11 -26.61
C TYR A 190 -8.40 10.75 -27.94
N ILE A 191 -7.24 11.34 -28.20
CA ILE A 191 -6.54 11.23 -29.47
C ILE A 191 -5.13 10.73 -29.18
N PHE A 192 -4.76 9.60 -29.79
CA PHE A 192 -3.47 8.94 -29.62
C PHE A 192 -2.73 8.90 -30.94
N TYR A 193 -1.43 9.16 -30.92
CA TYR A 193 -0.55 9.08 -32.07
C TYR A 193 0.20 7.75 -32.10
N TYR A 194 0.18 7.12 -33.26
CA TYR A 194 0.87 5.86 -33.52
C TYR A 194 1.67 5.94 -34.82
N VAL A 195 2.68 5.07 -34.90
CA VAL A 195 3.44 4.80 -36.13
C VAL A 195 3.35 3.30 -36.34
N ASP A 196 2.89 2.87 -37.52
CA ASP A 196 2.81 1.45 -37.84
C ASP A 196 4.18 0.86 -38.23
N LYS A 197 4.20 -0.45 -38.50
CA LYS A 197 5.41 -1.17 -38.93
C LYS A 197 5.99 -0.73 -40.28
N PHE A 198 5.25 0.06 -41.05
CA PHE A 198 5.67 0.62 -42.33
C PHE A 198 6.11 2.09 -42.21
N ASN A 199 6.24 2.60 -40.98
CA ASN A 199 6.50 4.00 -40.65
C ASN A 199 5.40 4.97 -41.09
N SER A 200 4.16 4.50 -41.28
CA SER A 200 3.02 5.36 -41.55
C SER A 200 2.47 5.93 -40.24
N GLU A 201 2.26 7.24 -40.20
CA GLU A 201 1.73 7.93 -39.03
C GLU A 201 0.21 7.90 -39.04
N PHE A 202 -0.40 7.65 -37.88
CA PHE A 202 -1.85 7.74 -37.75
C PHE A 202 -2.27 8.25 -36.36
N LEU A 203 -3.45 8.86 -36.32
CA LEU A 203 -4.13 9.22 -35.09
C LEU A 203 -5.30 8.27 -34.86
N GLN A 204 -5.48 7.86 -33.62
CA GLN A 204 -6.61 7.09 -33.18
C GLN A 204 -7.47 7.94 -32.25
N VAL A 205 -8.75 8.08 -32.56
CA VAL A 205 -9.70 8.90 -31.81
C VAL A 205 -10.70 8.00 -31.09
N TYR A 206 -10.98 8.30 -29.82
CA TYR A 206 -11.97 7.62 -28.99
C TYR A 206 -12.83 8.62 -28.22
N GLN A 207 -14.14 8.38 -28.10
CA GLN A 207 -15.04 9.11 -27.21
C GLN A 207 -15.43 8.23 -26.04
N PHE A 208 -15.05 8.62 -24.83
CA PHE A 208 -15.46 7.91 -23.62
C PHE A 208 -16.72 8.58 -23.05
N GLU A 209 -17.88 7.93 -23.12
CA GLU A 209 -19.15 8.49 -22.61
C GLU A 209 -19.16 8.57 -21.07
N ASP A 210 -18.75 7.50 -20.37
CA ASP A 210 -18.69 7.45 -18.89
C ASP A 210 -17.45 6.72 -18.31
N SER A 211 -16.77 5.86 -19.08
CA SER A 211 -15.65 5.02 -18.62
C SER A 211 -14.62 4.78 -19.74
N TRP A 212 -13.33 4.99 -19.52
CA TRP A 212 -12.27 4.66 -20.48
C TRP A 212 -11.88 3.19 -20.33
N LYS A 213 -12.65 2.30 -20.97
CA LYS A 213 -12.44 0.85 -20.87
C LYS A 213 -11.50 0.33 -21.95
N ASN A 214 -10.50 -0.43 -21.52
CA ASN A 214 -9.63 -1.21 -22.39
C ASN A 214 -9.88 -2.70 -22.12
N ASN A 215 -10.09 -3.46 -23.17
CA ASN A 215 -10.34 -4.89 -23.15
C ASN A 215 -9.07 -5.66 -23.53
N LEU A 216 -8.65 -6.59 -22.69
CA LEU A 216 -7.57 -7.52 -23.00
C LEU A 216 -8.09 -8.64 -23.90
N ARG A 217 -7.54 -8.76 -25.10
CA ARG A 217 -7.90 -9.77 -26.12
C ARG A 217 -6.64 -10.45 -26.64
N LEU A 218 -6.79 -11.57 -27.35
CA LEU A 218 -5.64 -12.18 -28.03
C LEU A 218 -5.07 -11.20 -29.07
N LEU A 219 -3.74 -11.16 -29.17
CA LEU A 219 -3.04 -10.37 -30.15
C LEU A 219 -3.38 -10.89 -31.54
N LYS A 220 -3.97 -10.02 -32.37
CA LYS A 220 -4.39 -10.39 -33.72
C LYS A 220 -3.22 -10.39 -34.71
N ASP A 221 -2.36 -9.39 -34.61
CA ASP A 221 -1.36 -9.10 -35.63
C ASP A 221 -0.02 -9.78 -35.31
N GLU A 222 0.74 -10.14 -36.35
CA GLU A 222 2.09 -10.68 -36.20
C GLU A 222 3.02 -9.67 -35.49
N ILE A 223 3.86 -10.16 -34.57
CA ILE A 223 4.82 -9.32 -33.85
C ILE A 223 5.99 -8.96 -34.78
N SER A 224 6.43 -9.92 -35.59
CA SER A 224 7.43 -9.73 -36.64
C SER A 224 7.35 -10.84 -37.70
N ASN A 225 8.10 -10.70 -38.80
CA ASN A 225 8.23 -11.75 -39.82
C ASN A 225 8.77 -13.08 -39.27
N THR A 226 9.36 -13.09 -38.07
CA THR A 226 9.88 -14.28 -37.38
C THR A 226 9.08 -14.66 -36.14
N GLU A 227 8.08 -13.87 -35.77
CA GLU A 227 7.23 -14.06 -34.59
C GLU A 227 5.75 -13.90 -34.99
N PRO A 228 5.13 -14.99 -35.47
CA PRO A 228 3.72 -14.98 -35.84
C PRO A 228 2.84 -14.78 -34.61
N ALA A 229 1.60 -14.32 -34.81
CA ALA A 229 0.63 -14.10 -33.72
C ALA A 229 0.32 -15.40 -32.95
N VAL A 230 0.39 -16.55 -33.64
CA VAL A 230 0.17 -17.88 -33.08
C VAL A 230 1.32 -18.82 -33.43
N VAL A 231 1.86 -19.48 -32.42
CA VAL A 231 2.84 -20.57 -32.55
C VAL A 231 2.22 -21.89 -32.10
N ILE A 232 2.33 -22.93 -32.93
CA ILE A 232 1.91 -24.28 -32.54
C ILE A 232 3.01 -24.91 -31.67
N ILE A 233 2.70 -25.17 -30.39
CA ILE A 233 3.64 -25.77 -29.44
C ILE A 233 3.64 -27.29 -29.56
N THR A 234 2.45 -27.89 -29.54
CA THR A 234 2.31 -29.35 -29.66
C THR A 234 0.89 -29.74 -30.04
N ILE A 235 0.74 -30.93 -30.61
CA ILE A 235 -0.55 -31.56 -30.90
C ILE A 235 -0.61 -32.84 -30.06
N LYS A 236 -1.46 -32.85 -29.03
CA LYS A 236 -1.67 -34.04 -28.21
C LYS A 236 -2.76 -34.90 -28.85
N ASN A 237 -2.64 -36.22 -28.65
CA ASN A 237 -3.52 -37.22 -29.26
C ASN A 237 -3.55 -37.11 -30.79
N ASP A 238 -2.44 -36.72 -31.43
CA ASP A 238 -2.34 -36.61 -32.88
C ASP A 238 -2.57 -37.99 -33.53
N PRO A 239 -3.64 -38.15 -34.35
CA PRO A 239 -3.97 -39.42 -35.00
C PRO A 239 -3.12 -39.70 -36.25
N THR A 240 -2.27 -38.76 -36.66
CA THR A 240 -1.55 -38.80 -37.94
C THR A 240 -0.18 -39.45 -37.82
N SER A 241 0.39 -39.84 -38.97
CA SER A 241 1.76 -40.37 -39.05
C SER A 241 2.42 -40.01 -40.38
N GLY A 242 3.74 -40.12 -40.45
CA GLY A 242 4.51 -39.84 -41.67
C GLY A 242 4.32 -38.40 -42.17
N ILE A 243 4.10 -38.23 -43.48
CA ILE A 243 3.95 -36.90 -44.10
C ILE A 243 2.73 -36.16 -43.55
N ALA A 244 1.63 -36.86 -43.23
CA ALA A 244 0.44 -36.24 -42.68
C ALA A 244 0.74 -35.52 -41.34
N ALA A 245 1.57 -36.12 -40.49
CA ALA A 245 2.01 -35.51 -39.23
C ALA A 245 2.95 -34.31 -39.43
N ALA A 246 3.69 -34.26 -40.54
CA ALA A 246 4.56 -33.12 -40.86
C ALA A 246 3.79 -31.90 -41.40
N VAL A 247 2.69 -32.14 -42.13
CA VAL A 247 1.90 -31.08 -42.80
C VAL A 247 0.81 -30.52 -41.87
N LEU A 248 0.24 -31.33 -40.97
CA LEU A 248 -0.83 -30.89 -40.08
C LEU A 248 -0.48 -29.62 -39.25
N PRO A 249 0.70 -29.50 -38.62
CA PRO A 249 1.07 -28.27 -37.89
C PRO A 249 1.13 -27.03 -38.78
N GLN A 250 1.52 -27.18 -40.06
CA GLN A 250 1.59 -26.06 -41.01
C GLN A 250 0.19 -25.54 -41.34
N LEU A 251 -0.76 -26.45 -41.64
CA LEU A 251 -2.16 -26.08 -41.88
C LEU A 251 -2.80 -25.40 -40.66
N LEU A 252 -2.55 -25.94 -39.47
CA LEU A 252 -3.04 -25.33 -38.23
C LEU A 252 -2.43 -23.93 -38.05
N SER A 253 -1.12 -23.80 -38.24
CA SER A 253 -0.42 -22.51 -38.13
C SER A 253 -1.00 -21.46 -39.09
N GLU A 254 -1.20 -21.81 -40.37
CA GLU A 254 -1.81 -20.92 -41.36
C GLU A 254 -3.21 -20.49 -40.95
N TRP A 255 -4.04 -21.45 -40.51
CA TRP A 255 -5.42 -21.17 -40.13
C TRP A 255 -5.49 -20.29 -38.89
N PHE A 256 -4.74 -20.62 -37.83
CA PHE A 256 -4.75 -19.85 -36.59
C PHE A 256 -4.25 -18.42 -36.84
N ASN A 257 -3.11 -18.24 -37.52
CA ASN A 257 -2.58 -16.90 -37.80
C ASN A 257 -3.52 -16.05 -38.68
N THR A 258 -4.32 -16.69 -39.54
CA THR A 258 -5.34 -15.99 -40.33
C THR A 258 -6.58 -15.61 -39.52
N ASN A 259 -6.96 -16.44 -38.54
CA ASN A 259 -8.28 -16.35 -37.88
C ASN A 259 -8.21 -15.98 -36.39
N ILE A 260 -7.03 -15.79 -35.79
CA ILE A 260 -6.89 -15.56 -34.34
C ILE A 260 -7.66 -14.34 -33.86
N GLY A 261 -7.74 -13.28 -34.67
CA GLY A 261 -8.54 -12.08 -34.37
C GLY A 261 -10.06 -12.31 -34.32
N GLU A 262 -10.56 -13.45 -34.82
CA GLU A 262 -11.97 -13.84 -34.70
C GLU A 262 -12.27 -14.42 -33.30
N PHE A 263 -11.26 -14.82 -32.54
CA PHE A 263 -11.40 -15.14 -31.11
C PHE A 263 -11.53 -13.84 -30.32
N ASN A 264 -12.75 -13.30 -30.28
CA ASN A 264 -13.08 -12.00 -29.72
C ASN A 264 -13.43 -12.02 -28.21
N HIS A 265 -13.03 -13.08 -27.49
CA HIS A 265 -13.23 -13.12 -26.04
C HIS A 265 -12.40 -12.04 -25.35
N VAL A 266 -13.02 -11.33 -24.42
CA VAL A 266 -12.34 -10.39 -23.52
C VAL A 266 -11.91 -11.15 -22.29
N PHE A 267 -10.62 -11.16 -21.98
CA PHE A 267 -10.05 -11.85 -20.83
C PHE A 267 -10.14 -11.02 -19.55
N SER A 268 -9.97 -9.71 -19.67
CA SER A 268 -10.15 -8.73 -18.60
C SER A 268 -10.52 -7.39 -19.23
N SER A 269 -11.22 -6.54 -18.51
CA SER A 269 -11.38 -5.13 -18.84
C SER A 269 -10.75 -4.27 -17.75
N LEU A 270 -10.22 -3.11 -18.15
CA LEU A 270 -9.68 -2.12 -17.24
C LEU A 270 -10.26 -0.74 -17.58
N ASP A 271 -10.89 -0.11 -16.61
CA ASP A 271 -11.38 1.26 -16.69
C ASP A 271 -10.32 2.24 -16.19
N LEU A 272 -9.84 3.10 -17.08
CA LEU A 272 -8.87 4.15 -16.78
C LEU A 272 -9.55 5.47 -16.38
N SER A 273 -10.88 5.61 -16.50
CA SER A 273 -11.60 6.83 -16.08
C SER A 273 -11.36 7.23 -14.61
N PRO A 274 -11.24 6.30 -13.65
CA PRO A 274 -10.91 6.66 -12.27
C PRO A 274 -9.61 7.47 -12.12
N SER A 275 -8.62 7.26 -13.00
CA SER A 275 -7.38 8.05 -13.00
C SER A 275 -7.59 9.51 -13.43
N LEU A 276 -8.69 9.78 -14.14
CA LEU A 276 -9.09 11.08 -14.64
C LEU A 276 -10.05 11.80 -13.67
N SER A 277 -10.44 11.14 -12.57
CA SER A 277 -11.33 11.73 -11.56
C SER A 277 -10.65 12.88 -10.83
N THR A 278 -11.41 13.95 -10.59
CA THR A 278 -10.98 15.04 -9.70
C THR A 278 -11.11 14.67 -8.22
N LYS A 279 -11.72 13.52 -7.90
CA LYS A 279 -11.75 12.98 -6.54
C LYS A 279 -10.37 12.44 -6.20
N THR A 280 -9.73 13.02 -5.19
CA THR A 280 -8.35 12.72 -4.81
C THR A 280 -8.20 11.39 -4.04
N ASN A 281 -9.29 10.85 -3.49
CA ASN A 281 -9.23 9.66 -2.66
C ASN A 281 -8.73 8.46 -3.47
N TYR A 282 -7.65 7.84 -2.98
CA TYR A 282 -7.01 6.68 -3.59
C TYR A 282 -6.50 6.91 -5.03
N ALA A 283 -6.28 8.16 -5.45
CA ALA A 283 -5.71 8.46 -6.77
C ALA A 283 -4.37 7.74 -7.00
N TRP A 284 -3.61 7.47 -5.93
CA TRP A 284 -2.30 6.81 -5.96
C TRP A 284 -2.35 5.30 -6.30
N ILE A 285 -3.50 4.64 -6.25
CA ILE A 285 -3.66 3.23 -6.67
C ILE A 285 -4.42 3.08 -7.99
N LYS A 286 -4.79 4.18 -8.65
CA LYS A 286 -5.54 4.12 -9.90
C LYS A 286 -4.60 3.86 -11.08
N PRO A 287 -4.96 2.92 -11.97
CA PRO A 287 -4.09 2.53 -13.08
C PRO A 287 -3.93 3.65 -14.10
N THR A 288 -2.71 3.80 -14.60
CA THR A 288 -2.32 4.73 -15.67
C THR A 288 -1.52 4.03 -16.77
N GLY A 289 -0.88 2.91 -16.48
CA GLY A 289 -0.19 2.05 -17.45
C GLY A 289 -0.61 0.59 -17.25
N THR A 290 -0.59 -0.22 -18.29
CA THR A 290 -1.18 -1.57 -18.24
C THR A 290 -0.31 -2.62 -18.92
N SER A 291 -0.41 -3.84 -18.41
CA SER A 291 0.09 -5.05 -19.05
C SER A 291 -0.62 -6.27 -18.49
N TYR A 292 -0.16 -7.45 -18.86
CA TYR A 292 -0.63 -8.72 -18.35
C TYR A 292 0.55 -9.68 -18.25
N ALA A 293 0.40 -10.69 -17.40
CA ALA A 293 1.30 -11.83 -17.36
C ALA A 293 0.57 -13.07 -16.85
N VAL A 294 1.11 -14.24 -17.19
CA VAL A 294 0.72 -15.50 -16.57
C VAL A 294 1.92 -16.17 -15.94
N THR A 295 1.66 -17.04 -14.97
CA THR A 295 2.68 -17.90 -14.38
C THR A 295 2.11 -19.29 -14.18
N ASP A 296 2.86 -20.27 -14.67
CA ASP A 296 2.54 -21.68 -14.52
C ASP A 296 2.97 -22.22 -13.15
N ASN A 297 1.99 -22.69 -12.36
CA ASN A 297 2.20 -23.37 -11.08
C ASN A 297 1.83 -24.87 -11.16
N GLY A 298 1.98 -25.48 -12.34
CA GLY A 298 1.84 -26.90 -12.60
C GLY A 298 0.39 -27.41 -12.76
N THR A 299 -0.61 -26.66 -12.32
CA THR A 299 -2.04 -27.02 -12.48
C THR A 299 -2.90 -25.78 -12.72
N LEU A 300 -4.05 -25.95 -13.37
CA LEU A 300 -4.98 -24.84 -13.64
C LEU A 300 -5.53 -24.18 -12.36
N ASP A 301 -5.59 -24.92 -11.26
CA ASP A 301 -6.06 -24.42 -9.96
C ASP A 301 -5.03 -23.52 -9.26
N ASN A 302 -3.75 -23.70 -9.57
CA ASN A 302 -2.66 -22.95 -8.96
C ASN A 302 -2.09 -21.89 -9.90
N SER A 303 -2.12 -22.08 -11.22
CA SER A 303 -1.56 -21.14 -12.19
C SER A 303 -2.31 -19.82 -12.17
N VAL A 304 -1.56 -18.74 -12.37
CA VAL A 304 -1.99 -17.36 -12.11
C VAL A 304 -2.07 -16.60 -13.42
N PHE A 305 -3.15 -15.84 -13.60
CA PHE A 305 -3.28 -14.85 -14.66
C PHE A 305 -3.47 -13.47 -14.03
N GLY A 306 -2.53 -12.56 -14.26
CA GLY A 306 -2.50 -11.22 -13.67
C GLY A 306 -2.62 -10.10 -14.70
N VAL A 307 -3.42 -9.08 -14.36
CA VAL A 307 -3.36 -7.74 -14.95
C VAL A 307 -2.37 -6.92 -14.13
N LEU A 308 -1.38 -6.35 -14.80
CA LEU A 308 -0.30 -5.57 -14.19
C LEU A 308 -0.55 -4.10 -14.48
N THR A 309 -0.43 -3.22 -13.48
CA THR A 309 -0.62 -1.79 -13.72
C THR A 309 0.42 -0.91 -13.03
N MET A 310 0.78 0.16 -13.72
CA MET A 310 1.46 1.31 -13.13
C MET A 310 0.42 2.34 -12.74
N THR A 311 0.74 3.17 -11.75
CA THR A 311 -0.11 4.23 -11.23
C THR A 311 0.60 5.57 -11.35
N GLN A 312 -0.12 6.67 -11.18
CA GLN A 312 0.44 8.03 -11.14
C GLN A 312 1.31 8.44 -12.35
N GLY A 313 1.15 7.77 -13.50
CA GLY A 313 1.95 8.00 -14.70
C GLY A 313 3.38 7.44 -14.60
N HIS A 314 3.67 6.55 -13.64
CA HIS A 314 4.96 5.87 -13.57
C HIS A 314 5.22 5.05 -14.85
N PRO A 315 6.49 4.98 -15.31
CA PRO A 315 6.84 4.22 -16.50
C PRO A 315 6.68 2.72 -16.24
N ALA A 316 6.14 1.99 -17.22
CA ALA A 316 6.04 0.53 -17.14
C ALA A 316 7.45 -0.12 -17.14
N PRO A 317 7.68 -1.13 -16.28
CA PRO A 317 8.93 -1.88 -16.30
C PRO A 317 9.05 -2.73 -17.57
N THR A 318 10.25 -3.23 -17.84
CA THR A 318 10.51 -4.15 -18.96
C THR A 318 10.06 -5.58 -18.65
N SER A 319 9.99 -5.94 -17.37
CA SER A 319 9.56 -7.25 -16.91
C SER A 319 8.04 -7.38 -16.99
N HIS A 320 7.57 -8.46 -17.62
CA HIS A 320 6.16 -8.83 -17.66
C HIS A 320 5.98 -10.13 -16.92
N GLN A 321 6.02 -10.06 -15.59
CA GLN A 321 5.98 -11.21 -14.71
C GLN A 321 4.96 -10.99 -13.61
N VAL A 322 4.25 -12.05 -13.24
CA VAL A 322 3.33 -12.06 -12.10
C VAL A 322 3.87 -13.04 -11.06
N SER A 323 3.74 -12.72 -9.77
CA SER A 323 4.18 -13.68 -8.76
C SER A 323 3.33 -14.96 -8.80
N PRO A 324 3.94 -16.15 -8.68
CA PRO A 324 3.21 -17.40 -8.52
C PRO A 324 2.32 -17.41 -7.26
N ASN A 325 2.62 -16.54 -6.29
CA ASN A 325 1.89 -16.39 -5.04
C ASN A 325 0.99 -15.16 -5.03
N ALA A 326 0.72 -14.50 -6.17
CA ALA A 326 -0.10 -13.28 -6.21
C ALA A 326 -1.50 -13.47 -5.61
N ILE A 327 -2.04 -14.69 -5.66
CA ILE A 327 -3.29 -15.07 -5.02
C ILE A 327 -2.96 -15.86 -3.74
N PRO A 328 -3.35 -15.38 -2.54
CA PRO A 328 -3.07 -16.07 -1.30
C PRO A 328 -3.75 -17.45 -1.27
N ASP A 329 -3.06 -18.45 -0.72
CA ASP A 329 -3.52 -19.84 -0.64
C ASP A 329 -4.26 -20.15 0.67
N ARG A 330 -4.89 -19.13 1.27
CA ARG A 330 -5.62 -19.20 2.54
C ARG A 330 -7.01 -18.59 2.44
N ASP A 331 -7.87 -18.94 3.41
CA ASP A 331 -9.24 -18.42 3.60
C ASP A 331 -10.17 -18.53 2.38
N GLY A 332 -9.86 -19.47 1.47
CA GLY A 332 -10.64 -19.77 0.28
C GLY A 332 -10.55 -18.73 -0.84
N ALA A 333 -9.59 -17.80 -0.79
CA ALA A 333 -9.35 -16.82 -1.84
C ALA A 333 -9.07 -17.49 -3.19
N ASN A 334 -9.60 -16.92 -4.27
CA ASN A 334 -9.33 -17.33 -5.65
C ASN A 334 -8.98 -16.16 -6.58
N ALA A 335 -8.98 -14.95 -6.05
CA ALA A 335 -8.42 -13.76 -6.67
C ALA A 335 -7.50 -13.05 -5.67
N GLY A 336 -6.54 -12.28 -6.17
CA GLY A 336 -5.54 -11.60 -5.36
C GLY A 336 -5.19 -10.25 -5.94
N PHE A 337 -5.21 -9.21 -5.11
CA PHE A 337 -4.77 -7.87 -5.47
C PHE A 337 -3.51 -7.51 -4.68
N LEU A 338 -2.46 -7.11 -5.38
CA LEU A 338 -1.19 -6.71 -4.79
C LEU A 338 -1.00 -5.20 -4.95
N ILE A 339 -0.52 -4.55 -3.89
CA ILE A 339 0.06 -3.21 -3.93
C ILE A 339 1.54 -3.36 -3.61
N SER A 340 2.42 -2.86 -4.47
CA SER A 340 3.87 -3.07 -4.33
C SER A 340 4.38 -2.59 -2.97
N GLY A 341 5.40 -3.28 -2.45
CA GLY A 341 6.04 -2.90 -1.18
C GLY A 341 6.53 -1.46 -1.19
N THR A 342 7.09 -1.01 -2.31
CA THR A 342 7.56 0.38 -2.48
C THR A 342 6.42 1.40 -2.44
N THR A 343 5.27 1.07 -3.02
CA THR A 343 4.08 1.94 -2.96
C THR A 343 3.49 1.94 -1.55
N PHE A 344 3.40 0.79 -0.89
CA PHE A 344 2.98 0.68 0.52
C PHE A 344 3.87 1.53 1.44
N MET A 345 5.19 1.43 1.30
CA MET A 345 6.13 2.22 2.10
C MET A 345 5.99 3.72 1.82
N ARG A 346 5.88 4.12 0.55
CA ARG A 346 5.77 5.53 0.17
C ARG A 346 4.44 6.16 0.58
N LYS A 347 3.33 5.43 0.52
CA LYS A 347 1.97 5.98 0.67
C LYS A 347 1.37 5.75 2.05
N MET A 348 1.74 4.66 2.72
CA MET A 348 1.24 4.34 4.06
C MET A 348 2.32 4.57 5.12
N MET A 349 3.53 4.03 4.96
CA MET A 349 4.56 4.14 6.01
C MET A 349 5.17 5.54 6.11
N LEU A 350 5.51 6.20 5.00
CA LEU A 350 6.05 7.56 5.05
C LEU A 350 5.06 8.54 5.70
N SER A 351 3.78 8.48 5.33
CA SER A 351 2.74 9.30 5.96
C SER A 351 2.62 8.99 7.46
N SER A 352 2.70 7.73 7.84
CA SER A 352 2.68 7.31 9.25
C SER A 352 3.93 7.77 10.03
N ALA A 353 5.09 7.82 9.37
CA ALA A 353 6.33 8.36 9.95
C ALA A 353 6.17 9.83 10.29
N ARG A 354 5.61 10.62 9.36
CA ARG A 354 5.34 12.05 9.59
C ARG A 354 4.48 12.29 10.82
N ILE A 355 3.38 11.55 10.94
CA ILE A 355 2.48 11.62 12.10
C ILE A 355 3.20 11.21 13.40
N THR A 356 4.11 10.24 13.34
CA THR A 356 4.91 9.83 14.50
C THR A 356 5.76 10.98 15.06
N PHE A 357 6.21 11.90 14.19
CA PHE A 357 7.04 13.05 14.53
C PHE A 357 6.29 14.37 14.34
N ASP A 358 5.06 14.49 14.89
CA ASP A 358 4.30 15.77 14.93
C ASP A 358 4.07 16.41 13.54
N ASP A 359 3.64 15.57 12.57
CA ASP A 359 3.39 15.93 11.17
C ASP A 359 4.59 16.61 10.47
N GLU A 360 5.81 16.18 10.79
CA GLU A 360 7.02 16.61 10.07
C GLU A 360 6.84 16.46 8.55
N PRO A 361 7.39 17.38 7.74
CA PRO A 361 7.29 17.29 6.28
C PRO A 361 8.01 16.06 5.73
N GLU A 362 7.56 15.58 4.56
CA GLU A 362 8.20 14.45 3.86
C GLU A 362 9.70 14.64 3.64
N THR A 363 10.17 15.88 3.50
CA THR A 363 11.59 16.23 3.31
C THR A 363 12.47 15.91 4.52
N SER A 364 11.88 15.63 5.68
CA SER A 364 12.58 15.18 6.89
C SER A 364 12.93 13.68 6.88
N PHE A 365 12.52 12.96 5.82
CA PHE A 365 12.71 11.52 5.70
C PHE A 365 13.30 11.14 4.34
N ASP A 366 14.09 10.06 4.34
CA ASP A 366 14.56 9.38 3.14
C ASP A 366 13.82 8.04 3.01
N ILE A 367 13.58 7.60 1.77
CA ILE A 367 13.21 6.20 1.48
C ILE A 367 14.44 5.50 0.90
N ALA A 368 14.98 4.53 1.64
CA ALA A 368 16.17 3.76 1.31
C ALA A 368 15.81 2.28 1.04
N ASN A 369 16.84 1.44 0.82
CA ASN A 369 16.70 -0.01 0.59
C ASN A 369 15.70 -0.33 -0.53
N ASP A 370 15.95 0.24 -1.72
CA ASP A 370 15.12 0.08 -2.92
C ASP A 370 13.64 0.44 -2.73
N GLY A 371 13.36 1.39 -1.82
CA GLY A 371 12.02 1.85 -1.54
C GLY A 371 11.35 1.16 -0.36
N LEU A 372 12.04 0.25 0.33
CA LEU A 372 11.47 -0.61 1.37
C LEU A 372 11.76 -0.14 2.81
N THR A 373 12.47 0.97 3.01
CA THR A 373 12.77 1.52 4.33
C THR A 373 12.55 3.03 4.38
N VAL A 374 11.71 3.52 5.29
CA VAL A 374 11.59 4.94 5.64
C VAL A 374 12.50 5.23 6.83
N THR A 375 13.31 6.30 6.75
CA THR A 375 14.20 6.72 7.86
C THR A 375 14.30 8.24 7.93
N ASN A 376 14.46 8.80 9.12
CA ASN A 376 14.63 10.24 9.27
C ASN A 376 16.02 10.69 8.78
N ASN A 377 16.13 11.85 8.13
CA ASN A 377 17.39 12.33 7.54
C ASN A 377 18.02 13.50 8.32
N LYS A 378 17.36 13.97 9.37
CA LYS A 378 17.81 15.02 10.30
C LYS A 378 17.42 14.67 11.73
N GLU A 379 17.92 15.43 12.71
CA GLU A 379 17.43 15.34 14.09
C GLU A 379 15.93 15.68 14.13
N LEU A 380 15.13 14.82 14.75
CA LEU A 380 13.69 15.02 14.99
C LEU A 380 13.37 14.90 16.47
N THR A 381 12.30 15.58 16.91
CA THR A 381 11.72 15.34 18.23
C THR A 381 10.72 14.19 18.12
N TRP A 382 11.04 13.03 18.71
CA TRP A 382 10.12 11.89 18.74
C TRP A 382 8.89 12.18 19.59
N GLY A 383 9.10 12.83 20.73
CA GLY A 383 8.01 13.24 21.60
C GLY A 383 8.48 14.08 22.78
N ARG A 384 7.53 14.85 23.32
CA ARG A 384 7.64 15.57 24.57
C ARG A 384 6.74 14.89 25.59
N PHE A 385 7.31 14.55 26.73
CA PHE A 385 6.62 13.75 27.72
C PHE A 385 6.69 14.41 29.10
N LYS A 386 5.62 14.28 29.87
CA LYS A 386 5.63 14.64 31.29
C LYS A 386 6.59 13.70 32.02
N LYS A 387 7.52 14.28 32.79
CA LYS A 387 8.38 13.51 33.71
C LYS A 387 7.58 12.87 34.84
N ASP A 388 6.63 13.62 35.37
CA ASP A 388 5.69 13.21 36.41
C ASP A 388 4.31 13.77 36.04
N ASP A 389 3.25 13.03 36.33
CA ASP A 389 1.86 13.47 36.13
C ASP A 389 1.43 14.56 37.14
N LYS A 390 2.27 14.83 38.15
CA LYS A 390 2.06 15.94 39.08
C LYS A 390 2.59 17.25 38.52
N PRO A 391 1.75 18.29 38.43
CA PRO A 391 2.21 19.60 38.01
C PRO A 391 3.21 20.14 39.03
N MET A 392 4.28 20.75 38.55
CA MET A 392 5.27 21.41 39.38
C MET A 392 4.70 22.72 39.96
N ILE A 393 3.87 23.42 39.18
CA ILE A 393 3.14 24.63 39.57
C ILE A 393 1.93 24.81 38.63
N SER A 394 0.95 25.62 39.05
CA SER A 394 -0.15 26.05 38.18
C SER A 394 -0.21 27.58 38.11
N VAL A 395 -0.45 28.11 36.92
CA VAL A 395 -0.65 29.54 36.64
C VAL A 395 -2.08 29.84 36.19
N LYS A 396 -2.43 31.12 36.04
CA LYS A 396 -3.78 31.56 35.65
C LYS A 396 -4.09 31.19 34.20
N SER A 397 -5.31 30.74 33.92
CA SER A 397 -5.75 30.44 32.54
C SER A 397 -5.86 31.67 31.64
N SER A 398 -5.88 32.89 32.20
CA SER A 398 -5.88 34.15 31.44
C SER A 398 -4.66 34.32 30.52
N TYR A 399 -3.59 33.55 30.73
CA TYR A 399 -2.39 33.55 29.91
C TYR A 399 -2.56 32.78 28.58
N ALA A 400 -3.59 31.94 28.45
CA ALA A 400 -3.79 31.08 27.27
C ALA A 400 -3.83 31.84 25.95
N GLY A 401 -4.52 33.00 25.90
CA GLY A 401 -4.66 33.76 24.65
C GLY A 401 -3.33 34.32 24.11
N GLU A 402 -2.40 34.68 24.98
CA GLU A 402 -1.05 35.09 24.56
C GLU A 402 -0.20 33.87 24.17
N LEU A 403 -0.28 32.79 24.94
CA LEU A 403 0.43 31.53 24.65
C LEU A 403 -0.01 30.93 23.30
N ASP A 404 -1.30 31.00 22.96
CA ASP A 404 -1.87 30.59 21.66
C ASP A 404 -1.30 31.34 20.44
N ASN A 405 -0.73 32.51 20.71
CA ASN A 405 -0.06 33.35 19.73
C ASN A 405 1.47 33.23 19.82
N ASN A 406 1.98 32.20 20.50
CA ASN A 406 3.41 31.96 20.73
C ASN A 406 4.10 33.12 21.47
N VAL A 407 3.36 33.81 22.35
CA VAL A 407 3.86 34.91 23.17
C VAL A 407 3.93 34.48 24.62
N LEU A 408 5.11 34.60 25.23
CA LEU A 408 5.27 34.37 26.66
C LEU A 408 4.80 35.59 27.46
N PRO A 409 3.74 35.50 28.29
CA PRO A 409 3.19 36.67 28.98
C PRO A 409 4.16 37.25 30.00
N ALA A 410 4.40 38.57 29.96
CA ALA A 410 5.29 39.23 30.91
C ALA A 410 4.84 39.04 32.37
N GLN A 411 3.53 39.02 32.60
CA GLN A 411 2.97 38.78 33.94
C GLN A 411 3.15 37.32 34.39
N MET A 412 3.15 36.35 33.46
CA MET A 412 3.45 34.96 33.79
C MET A 412 4.91 34.80 34.23
N VAL A 413 5.85 35.46 33.54
CA VAL A 413 7.26 35.50 33.95
C VAL A 413 7.41 36.10 35.35
N ALA A 414 6.66 37.17 35.65
CA ALA A 414 6.67 37.79 36.98
C ALA A 414 6.06 36.89 38.05
N ASP A 415 4.93 36.22 37.77
CA ASP A 415 4.23 35.32 38.69
C ASP A 415 5.06 34.07 39.03
N LEU A 416 5.91 33.61 38.10
CA LEU A 416 6.79 32.45 38.30
C LEU A 416 8.16 32.79 38.88
N LYS A 417 8.56 34.05 38.90
CA LYS A 417 9.85 34.47 39.42
C LYS A 417 9.92 34.25 40.94
N GLY A 418 11.11 33.87 41.43
CA GLY A 418 11.35 33.69 42.86
C GLY A 418 10.93 34.90 43.70
N GLN A 419 10.31 34.63 44.84
CA GLN A 419 9.69 35.63 45.71
C GLN A 419 9.87 35.30 47.19
N TRP A 420 9.82 36.32 48.04
CA TRP A 420 9.82 36.14 49.49
C TRP A 420 8.39 35.85 49.98
N VAL A 421 8.19 34.69 50.61
CA VAL A 421 6.89 34.26 51.15
C VAL A 421 6.84 34.55 52.64
N GLN A 422 5.92 35.41 53.07
CA GLN A 422 5.75 35.78 54.48
C GLN A 422 4.76 34.83 55.18
N LEU A 423 5.17 34.29 56.34
CA LEU A 423 4.36 33.34 57.09
C LEU A 423 3.38 34.06 58.06
N PRO A 424 2.19 33.48 58.35
CA PRO A 424 1.16 34.11 59.16
C PRO A 424 1.57 34.48 60.60
N LYS A 425 2.62 33.85 61.15
CA LYS A 425 3.08 34.05 62.53
C LYS A 425 4.37 34.86 62.64
N GLY A 426 4.78 35.56 61.57
CA GLY A 426 6.04 36.29 61.50
C GLY A 426 7.21 35.42 61.02
N GLY A 427 8.12 36.01 60.23
CA GLY A 427 9.14 35.29 59.45
C GLY A 427 8.71 35.01 58.01
N GLY A 428 9.62 34.50 57.19
CA GLY A 428 9.37 34.13 55.80
C GLY A 428 10.48 33.24 55.24
N TYR A 429 10.26 32.71 54.05
CA TYR A 429 11.28 31.97 53.30
C TYR A 429 11.36 32.50 51.87
N TRP A 430 12.52 32.31 51.24
CA TRP A 430 12.70 32.62 49.82
C TRP A 430 12.24 31.42 49.00
N ASP A 431 11.21 31.60 48.18
CA ASP A 431 10.83 30.66 47.14
C ASP A 431 11.69 30.96 45.90
N PRO A 432 12.54 30.03 45.42
CA PRO A 432 13.37 30.25 44.25
C PRO A 432 12.58 30.49 42.96
N GLY A 433 11.30 30.07 42.91
CA GLY A 433 10.47 30.16 41.71
C GLY A 433 11.06 29.41 40.51
N ILE A 434 10.59 29.74 39.31
CA ILE A 434 10.99 29.14 38.05
C ILE A 434 11.42 30.25 37.10
N MET A 435 12.71 30.27 36.78
CA MET A 435 13.34 31.34 36.00
C MET A 435 13.14 31.11 34.51
N ILE A 436 12.03 31.63 33.99
CA ILE A 436 11.65 31.53 32.57
C ILE A 436 11.89 32.83 31.78
N GLN A 437 12.67 33.76 32.34
CA GLN A 437 12.96 35.02 31.68
C GLN A 437 13.77 34.78 30.39
N GLY A 438 13.28 35.30 29.27
CA GLY A 438 13.90 35.13 27.96
C GLY A 438 13.46 33.85 27.22
N TYR A 439 12.63 33.01 27.83
CA TYR A 439 12.10 31.82 27.18
C TYR A 439 11.11 32.20 26.07
N SER A 440 10.94 31.31 25.10
CA SER A 440 9.93 31.42 24.05
C SER A 440 8.74 30.50 24.37
N ALA A 441 7.53 30.90 23.99
CA ALA A 441 6.33 30.08 24.14
C ALA A 441 5.90 29.53 22.78
N HIS A 442 5.39 28.30 22.77
CA HIS A 442 4.97 27.59 21.57
C HIS A 442 3.66 26.86 21.83
N ALA A 443 2.64 27.14 21.03
CA ALA A 443 1.36 26.46 21.07
C ALA A 443 1.40 25.20 20.20
N THR A 444 0.97 24.08 20.79
CA THR A 444 0.80 22.81 20.08
C THR A 444 -0.67 22.43 19.96
N ASN A 445 -1.50 22.82 20.93
CA ASN A 445 -2.95 22.76 20.84
C ASN A 445 -3.57 24.03 21.44
N LYS A 446 -4.08 24.91 20.59
CA LYS A 446 -4.56 26.21 21.04
C LYS A 446 -5.68 26.07 22.08
N GLY A 447 -5.58 26.87 23.13
CA GLY A 447 -6.47 26.84 24.30
C GLY A 447 -6.18 25.72 25.31
N HIS A 448 -5.29 24.77 24.99
CA HIS A 448 -5.09 23.56 25.80
C HIS A 448 -3.61 23.26 26.12
N ASN A 449 -2.72 23.21 25.13
CA ASN A 449 -1.35 22.74 25.31
C ASN A 449 -0.32 23.69 24.68
N TRP A 450 0.72 23.97 25.46
CA TRP A 450 1.86 24.79 25.08
C TRP A 450 3.14 24.23 25.68
N TYR A 451 4.28 24.66 25.17
CA TYR A 451 5.55 24.50 25.88
C TYR A 451 6.32 25.82 25.87
N ILE A 452 7.15 26.01 26.89
CA ILE A 452 8.10 27.12 26.94
C ILE A 452 9.51 26.57 26.87
N GLN A 453 10.36 27.22 26.07
CA GLN A 453 11.70 26.75 25.76
C GLN A 453 12.74 27.82 26.09
N SER A 454 13.82 27.42 26.74
CA SER A 454 14.97 28.28 27.02
C SER A 454 15.65 28.78 25.75
N PRO A 455 16.37 29.92 25.79
CA PRO A 455 17.07 30.46 24.62
C PRO A 455 18.08 29.50 23.96
N ASP A 456 18.65 28.58 24.74
CA ASP A 456 19.60 27.57 24.27
C ASP A 456 18.92 26.26 23.82
N GLY A 457 17.60 26.14 23.95
CA GLY A 457 16.83 24.96 23.58
C GLY A 457 17.01 23.75 24.50
N ASN A 458 17.79 23.87 25.58
CA ASN A 458 18.15 22.74 26.45
C ASN A 458 17.10 22.45 27.53
N THR A 459 16.25 23.42 27.87
CA THR A 459 15.21 23.27 28.90
C THR A 459 13.86 23.61 28.31
N GLU A 460 12.92 22.68 28.45
CA GLU A 460 11.50 22.93 28.17
C GLU A 460 10.65 22.63 29.41
N TYR A 461 9.61 23.43 29.57
CA TYR A 461 8.50 23.11 30.47
C TYR A 461 7.24 22.92 29.64
N LEU A 462 6.46 21.89 29.98
CA LEU A 462 5.21 21.57 29.31
C LEU A 462 4.07 22.24 30.07
N LEU A 463 3.14 22.85 29.34
CA LEU A 463 1.99 23.57 29.87
C LEU A 463 0.71 22.92 29.34
N GLU A 464 -0.22 22.64 30.24
CA GLU A 464 -1.50 21.98 29.96
C GLU A 464 -2.62 22.70 30.70
N MET A 465 -3.70 23.06 30.02
CA MET A 465 -4.91 23.56 30.64
C MET A 465 -5.51 22.48 31.55
N ASP A 466 -5.84 22.83 32.79
CA ASP A 466 -6.47 21.88 33.69
C ASP A 466 -7.87 21.48 33.20
N SER A 467 -8.38 20.35 33.69
CA SER A 467 -9.69 19.83 33.28
C SER A 467 -10.87 20.77 33.59
N SER A 468 -10.66 21.80 34.41
CA SER A 468 -11.67 22.81 34.74
C SER A 468 -11.60 24.06 33.86
N GLY A 469 -10.54 24.22 33.04
CA GLY A 469 -10.25 25.42 32.28
C GLY A 469 -9.84 26.63 33.13
N SER A 470 -9.56 26.43 34.43
CA SER A 470 -9.35 27.53 35.38
C SER A 470 -7.88 27.87 35.58
N LYS A 471 -6.99 26.92 35.30
CA LYS A 471 -5.54 27.06 35.48
C LYS A 471 -4.78 26.37 34.36
N ILE A 472 -3.54 26.80 34.16
CA ILE A 472 -2.58 26.12 33.30
C ILE A 472 -1.55 25.45 34.22
N ASN A 473 -1.47 24.14 34.16
CA ASN A 473 -0.51 23.32 34.87
C ASN A 473 0.81 23.31 34.12
N MET A 474 1.92 23.37 34.84
CA MET A 474 3.27 23.28 34.29
C MET A 474 3.97 22.02 34.77
N PHE A 475 4.72 21.37 33.89
CA PHE A 475 5.41 20.09 34.16
C PHE A 475 6.86 20.14 33.70
N HIS A 476 7.70 19.31 34.33
CA HIS A 476 9.02 18.99 33.79
C HIS A 476 8.87 18.17 32.52
N SER A 477 9.60 18.57 31.47
CA SER A 477 9.63 17.88 30.18
C SER A 477 10.72 16.80 30.15
N MET A 478 10.43 15.69 29.49
CA MET A 478 11.40 14.78 28.91
C MET A 478 11.24 14.80 27.39
N ILE A 479 12.27 15.28 26.71
CA ILE A 479 12.24 15.49 25.26
C ILE A 479 13.11 14.42 24.61
N PHE A 480 12.47 13.43 24.00
CA PHE A 480 13.22 12.43 23.26
C PHE A 480 13.50 12.96 21.86
N LYS A 481 14.79 13.10 21.55
CA LYS A 481 15.29 13.47 20.23
C LYS A 481 15.90 12.26 19.56
N ILE A 482 15.71 12.16 18.26
CA ILE A 482 16.27 11.08 17.46
C ILE A 482 17.15 11.69 16.36
N GLN A 483 18.42 11.28 16.31
CA GLN A 483 19.37 11.79 15.32
C GLN A 483 19.06 11.23 13.94
N ALA A 484 19.66 11.80 12.90
CA ALA A 484 19.50 11.28 11.53
C ALA A 484 19.79 9.77 11.48
N LYS A 485 18.92 9.03 10.79
CA LYS A 485 18.99 7.58 10.53
C LYS A 485 18.79 6.68 11.75
N GLN A 486 18.35 7.22 12.87
CA GLN A 486 18.10 6.48 14.10
C GLN A 486 16.63 6.00 14.24
N PHE A 487 15.70 6.51 13.44
CA PHE A 487 14.36 5.91 13.28
C PHE A 487 14.30 5.14 11.96
N LYS A 488 13.77 3.91 11.98
CA LYS A 488 13.48 3.17 10.75
C LYS A 488 12.14 2.49 10.81
N MET A 489 11.45 2.50 9.67
CA MET A 489 10.34 1.59 9.39
C MET A 489 10.67 0.84 8.10
N SER A 490 10.74 -0.48 8.16
CA SER A 490 11.18 -1.32 7.05
C SER A 490 10.17 -2.42 6.77
N LEU A 491 9.89 -2.66 5.49
CA LEU A 491 9.16 -3.85 5.05
C LEU A 491 10.16 -4.99 4.85
N ASP A 492 10.03 -6.04 5.65
CA ASP A 492 10.78 -7.29 5.46
C ASP A 492 9.79 -8.41 5.12
N ASN A 493 9.55 -8.58 3.82
CA ASN A 493 8.61 -9.53 3.23
C ASN A 493 7.22 -9.56 3.93
N SER A 494 7.09 -10.28 5.05
CA SER A 494 5.83 -10.54 5.73
C SER A 494 5.49 -9.63 6.90
N TYR A 495 6.41 -8.77 7.32
CA TYR A 495 6.21 -7.91 8.48
C TYR A 495 6.84 -6.53 8.30
N LEU A 496 6.34 -5.59 9.11
CA LEU A 496 6.92 -4.27 9.26
C LEU A 496 7.85 -4.29 10.47
N GLN A 497 9.07 -3.80 10.31
CA GLN A 497 10.02 -3.60 11.39
C GLN A 497 10.09 -2.12 11.75
N ILE A 498 9.86 -1.78 13.02
CA ILE A 498 9.97 -0.43 13.58
C ILE A 498 11.20 -0.42 14.50
N GLN A 499 12.15 0.46 14.23
CA GLN A 499 13.41 0.53 14.97
C GLN A 499 13.67 1.92 15.53
N PHE A 500 14.03 1.95 16.80
CA PHE A 500 14.74 3.05 17.45
C PHE A 500 16.18 2.58 17.67
N ILE A 501 17.11 3.24 17.00
CA ILE A 501 18.52 2.90 17.03
C ILE A 501 19.23 4.00 17.82
N ASP A 502 19.94 3.62 18.87
CA ASP A 502 20.76 4.54 19.66
C ASP A 502 19.96 5.75 20.18
N LEU A 503 18.72 5.51 20.60
CA LEU A 503 17.84 6.53 21.18
C LEU A 503 18.41 6.97 22.53
N LYS A 504 18.88 8.21 22.60
CA LYS A 504 19.42 8.79 23.83
C LYS A 504 18.29 9.09 24.82
N TYR A 505 18.39 8.53 26.02
CA TYR A 505 17.51 8.90 27.12
C TYR A 505 17.82 10.34 27.56
N PRO A 506 16.81 11.23 27.67
CA PRO A 506 17.06 12.67 27.79
C PRO A 506 17.61 13.09 29.16
N GLU A 507 17.43 12.26 30.20
CA GLU A 507 18.05 12.53 31.48
C GLU A 507 19.54 12.19 31.43
N SER A 508 20.38 13.23 31.42
CA SER A 508 21.83 13.10 31.56
C SER A 508 22.22 13.35 33.01
N TRP A 509 22.65 12.29 33.69
CA TRP A 509 23.16 12.37 35.06
C TRP A 509 24.69 12.59 35.04
N GLU A 510 25.44 11.48 35.13
CA GLU A 510 26.90 11.40 35.07
C GLU A 510 27.36 10.36 34.03
N TYR A 511 26.43 9.91 33.19
CA TYR A 511 26.57 8.92 32.14
C TYR A 511 25.47 9.15 31.09
N ASP A 512 25.66 8.59 29.90
CA ASP A 512 24.68 8.60 28.82
C ASP A 512 24.03 7.22 28.71
N VAL A 513 22.70 7.20 28.55
CA VAL A 513 21.90 5.98 28.35
C VAL A 513 21.36 5.98 26.93
N HIS A 514 21.57 4.88 26.23
CA HIS A 514 21.24 4.67 24.83
C HIS A 514 20.37 3.42 24.69
N ILE A 515 19.25 3.55 23.98
CA ILE A 515 18.25 2.49 23.85
C ILE A 515 18.20 2.07 22.38
N ASN A 516 18.41 0.79 22.13
CA ASN A 516 18.05 0.15 20.87
C ASN A 516 16.77 -0.66 21.13
N TYR A 517 15.71 -0.36 20.38
CA TYR A 517 14.44 -1.08 20.46
C TYR A 517 14.01 -1.45 19.05
N THR A 518 13.76 -2.74 18.83
CA THR A 518 13.19 -3.25 17.59
C THR A 518 11.88 -3.94 17.90
N GLU A 519 10.87 -3.60 17.10
CA GLU A 519 9.59 -4.28 17.12
C GLU A 519 9.20 -4.65 15.69
N GLU A 520 8.98 -5.93 15.45
CA GLU A 520 8.45 -6.41 14.19
C GLU A 520 6.98 -6.75 14.36
N VAL A 521 6.16 -6.38 13.38
CA VAL A 521 4.71 -6.51 13.46
C VAL A 521 4.16 -7.14 12.20
N SER A 522 3.37 -8.21 12.37
CA SER A 522 2.55 -8.74 11.28
C SER A 522 1.24 -7.95 11.19
N LEU A 523 0.82 -7.64 9.96
CA LEU A 523 -0.45 -6.96 9.68
C LEU A 523 -1.48 -7.97 9.15
N GLY A 524 -2.72 -7.83 9.60
CA GLY A 524 -3.82 -8.72 9.27
C GLY A 524 -5.18 -8.04 9.31
N LEU A 525 -6.25 -8.83 9.10
CA LEU A 525 -7.62 -8.38 9.31
C LEU A 525 -8.14 -8.85 10.66
N ALA A 526 -8.60 -7.94 11.50
CA ALA A 526 -9.34 -8.23 12.72
C ALA A 526 -10.84 -8.01 12.50
N ASN A 527 -11.67 -8.91 13.02
CA ASN A 527 -13.12 -8.72 13.02
C ASN A 527 -13.53 -8.03 14.32
N VAL A 528 -13.86 -6.74 14.25
CA VAL A 528 -14.24 -5.95 15.42
C VAL A 528 -15.53 -5.19 15.13
N GLY A 529 -16.54 -5.33 16.00
CA GLY A 529 -17.84 -4.68 15.80
C GLY A 529 -18.55 -5.07 14.48
N GLY A 530 -18.28 -6.28 13.94
CA GLY A 530 -18.83 -6.73 12.65
C GLY A 530 -18.13 -6.16 11.42
N LYS A 531 -17.09 -5.33 11.60
CA LYS A 531 -16.24 -4.80 10.52
C LYS A 531 -14.91 -5.56 10.44
N LYS A 532 -14.35 -5.61 9.24
CA LYS A 532 -12.98 -6.07 9.01
C LYS A 532 -12.06 -4.87 9.02
N ILE A 533 -11.34 -4.66 10.12
CA ILE A 533 -10.34 -3.60 10.22
C ILE A 533 -8.95 -4.18 9.95
N PHE A 534 -8.06 -3.36 9.41
CA PHE A 534 -6.65 -3.71 9.31
C PHE A 534 -5.98 -3.43 10.66
N ALA A 535 -5.25 -4.40 11.20
CA ALA A 535 -4.70 -4.34 12.55
C ALA A 535 -3.37 -5.11 12.64
N PHE A 536 -2.63 -4.89 13.73
CA PHE A 536 -1.52 -5.75 14.10
C PHE A 536 -2.04 -7.07 14.66
N ASP A 537 -1.47 -8.19 14.19
CA ASP A 537 -1.85 -9.54 14.61
C ASP A 537 -0.85 -10.09 15.64
N GLN A 538 0.43 -10.13 15.28
CA GLN A 538 1.50 -10.63 16.12
C GLN A 538 2.69 -9.68 16.12
N VAL A 539 3.45 -9.67 17.21
CA VAL A 539 4.65 -8.86 17.34
C VAL A 539 5.81 -9.61 17.96
N THR A 540 7.03 -9.27 17.52
CA THR A 540 8.26 -9.57 18.24
C THR A 540 8.78 -8.28 18.86
N LYS A 541 9.50 -8.40 19.97
CA LYS A 541 10.12 -7.26 20.65
C LYS A 541 11.53 -7.64 21.04
N ASP A 542 12.46 -6.69 20.91
CA ASP A 542 13.83 -6.82 21.38
C ASP A 542 14.31 -5.46 21.87
N MET A 543 15.01 -5.45 23.01
CA MET A 543 15.56 -4.23 23.57
C MET A 543 16.96 -4.44 24.11
N THR A 544 17.86 -3.52 23.75
CA THR A 544 19.18 -3.38 24.36
C THR A 544 19.34 -1.98 24.91
N VAL A 545 19.77 -1.87 26.17
CA VAL A 545 20.11 -0.60 26.82
C VAL A 545 21.59 -0.57 27.11
N SER A 546 22.26 0.44 26.57
CA SER A 546 23.69 0.66 26.72
C SER A 546 23.93 1.92 27.54
N VAL A 547 24.87 1.86 28.47
CA VAL A 547 25.28 2.97 29.31
C VAL A 547 26.73 3.27 29.04
N THR A 548 27.06 4.54 28.79
CA THR A 548 28.42 5.00 28.55
C THR A 548 28.81 6.08 29.55
N LYS A 549 29.99 5.97 30.13
CA LYS A 549 30.54 6.94 31.07
C LYS A 549 30.70 8.32 30.45
N THR A 550 30.23 9.35 31.14
CA THR A 550 30.58 10.74 30.85
C THR A 550 31.39 11.37 31.99
N LYS A 551 31.05 11.03 33.25
CA LYS A 551 31.76 11.47 34.45
C LYS A 551 32.00 10.34 35.45
N ALA A 552 30.95 9.56 35.78
CA ALA A 552 31.01 8.52 36.80
C ALA A 552 31.34 7.14 36.20
N SER A 553 32.07 6.32 36.95
CA SER A 553 32.31 4.92 36.58
C SER A 553 31.00 4.14 36.52
N ILE A 554 30.85 3.30 35.50
CA ILE A 554 29.66 2.48 35.32
C ILE A 554 29.71 1.28 36.27
N THR A 555 28.56 0.94 36.86
CA THR A 555 28.38 -0.17 37.80
C THR A 555 27.16 -0.99 37.39
N ALA A 556 27.04 -2.21 37.89
CA ALA A 556 25.87 -3.05 37.63
C ALA A 556 24.56 -2.35 38.04
N THR A 557 24.54 -1.68 39.19
CA THR A 557 23.37 -0.91 39.66
C THR A 557 22.99 0.23 38.71
N ILE A 558 23.97 0.94 38.13
CA ILE A 558 23.69 1.97 37.12
C ILE A 558 23.05 1.37 35.86
N VAL A 559 23.52 0.19 35.43
CA VAL A 559 22.95 -0.51 34.28
C VAL A 559 21.52 -1.00 34.61
N GLU A 560 21.29 -1.55 35.81
CA GLU A 560 19.97 -1.96 36.31
C GLU A 560 18.96 -0.78 36.36
N ASP A 561 19.38 0.36 36.88
CA ASP A 561 18.53 1.56 36.93
C ASP A 561 18.22 2.10 35.52
N SER A 562 19.18 1.99 34.60
CA SER A 562 19.04 2.46 33.21
C SER A 562 18.07 1.58 32.41
N ILE A 563 18.17 0.24 32.52
CA ILE A 563 17.22 -0.67 31.88
C ILE A 563 15.81 -0.51 32.51
N MET A 564 15.73 -0.25 33.82
CA MET A 564 14.45 0.02 34.48
C MET A 564 13.78 1.30 33.97
N ALA A 565 14.55 2.36 33.72
CA ALA A 565 14.01 3.58 33.10
C ALA A 565 13.50 3.31 31.67
N ALA A 566 14.24 2.51 30.88
CA ALA A 566 13.83 2.14 29.53
C ALA A 566 12.58 1.24 29.48
N ILE A 567 12.41 0.31 30.44
CA ILE A 567 11.19 -0.53 30.57
C ILE A 567 9.94 0.34 30.69
N GLY A 568 10.04 1.53 31.29
CA GLY A 568 8.95 2.50 31.35
C GLY A 568 8.39 2.85 29.96
N LEU A 569 9.22 2.91 28.91
CA LEU A 569 8.78 3.20 27.53
C LEU A 569 7.95 2.08 26.89
N ILE A 570 7.88 0.90 27.52
CA ILE A 570 7.16 -0.29 27.03
C ILE A 570 5.90 -0.58 27.84
N ALA A 571 5.89 -0.21 29.12
CA ALA A 571 4.88 -0.71 30.05
C ALA A 571 4.37 0.34 31.04
N VAL A 572 3.07 0.25 31.38
CA VAL A 572 2.44 1.07 32.43
C VAL A 572 1.96 0.25 33.63
N ILE A 573 1.72 -1.05 33.45
CA ILE A 573 1.21 -1.94 34.50
C ILE A 573 2.32 -2.59 35.33
N ALA A 574 2.07 -2.77 36.62
CA ALA A 574 3.07 -3.32 37.54
C ALA A 574 3.52 -4.76 37.18
N PRO A 575 2.62 -5.72 36.85
CA PRO A 575 3.04 -7.09 36.53
C PRO A 575 4.00 -7.16 35.32
N LEU A 576 3.72 -6.41 34.25
CA LEU A 576 4.60 -6.36 33.07
C LEU A 576 5.94 -5.70 33.40
N ILE A 577 5.93 -4.60 34.15
CA ILE A 577 7.16 -3.90 34.56
C ILE A 577 8.05 -4.81 35.40
N ASP A 578 7.48 -5.48 36.40
CA ASP A 578 8.23 -6.36 37.31
C ASP A 578 8.73 -7.62 36.58
N GLY A 579 7.93 -8.19 35.68
CA GLY A 579 8.33 -9.31 34.83
C GLY A 579 9.49 -8.95 33.89
N LEU A 580 9.39 -7.83 33.17
CA LEU A 580 10.47 -7.35 32.30
C LEU A 580 11.74 -7.01 33.08
N ARG A 581 11.61 -6.43 34.28
CA ARG A 581 12.77 -6.16 35.16
C ARG A 581 13.46 -7.47 35.56
N ALA A 582 12.68 -8.49 35.95
CA ALA A 582 13.22 -9.79 36.33
C ALA A 582 13.86 -10.53 35.15
N ALA A 583 13.33 -10.31 33.94
CA ALA A 583 13.86 -10.91 32.73
C ALA A 583 15.13 -10.22 32.21
N ALA A 584 15.32 -8.91 32.45
CA ALA A 584 16.47 -8.18 31.95
C ALA A 584 17.82 -8.81 32.36
N GLN A 585 18.70 -9.01 31.39
CA GLN A 585 20.03 -9.60 31.61
C GLN A 585 21.12 -8.56 31.43
N ILE A 586 21.97 -8.36 32.44
CA ILE A 586 23.20 -7.58 32.30
C ILE A 586 24.22 -8.42 31.53
N VAL A 587 24.63 -7.94 30.35
CA VAL A 587 25.56 -8.66 29.48
C VAL A 587 27.00 -8.24 29.74
N GLU A 588 27.24 -6.94 29.91
CA GLU A 588 28.56 -6.38 30.16
C GLU A 588 28.51 -5.25 31.19
N VAL A 589 29.52 -5.20 32.07
CA VAL A 589 29.81 -4.05 32.93
C VAL A 589 31.32 -3.86 33.02
N THR A 590 31.78 -2.70 32.63
CA THR A 590 33.15 -2.20 32.79
C THR A 590 33.11 -0.84 33.48
N GLU A 591 34.28 -0.25 33.75
CA GLU A 591 34.34 1.10 34.32
C GLU A 591 33.78 2.16 33.36
N ASP A 592 33.88 1.93 32.05
CA ASP A 592 33.58 2.95 31.03
C ASP A 592 32.24 2.71 30.32
N ALA A 593 31.72 1.48 30.34
CA ALA A 593 30.46 1.12 29.69
C ALA A 593 29.79 -0.08 30.36
N GLY A 594 28.49 -0.23 30.12
CA GLY A 594 27.76 -1.45 30.42
C GLY A 594 26.50 -1.58 29.57
N ASN A 595 25.92 -2.77 29.50
CA ASN A 595 24.69 -3.00 28.76
C ASN A 595 23.81 -4.09 29.40
N ALA A 596 22.51 -3.97 29.15
CA ALA A 596 21.52 -4.96 29.48
C ALA A 596 20.58 -5.21 28.31
N VAL A 597 20.05 -6.44 28.22
CA VAL A 597 19.19 -6.88 27.13
C VAL A 597 17.90 -7.49 27.68
N ILE A 598 16.83 -7.34 26.91
CA ILE A 598 15.60 -8.12 27.00
C ILE A 598 15.37 -8.70 25.61
N THR A 599 15.61 -9.99 25.47
CA THR A 599 15.50 -10.70 24.19
C THR A 599 14.04 -11.00 23.85
N THR A 600 13.78 -11.40 22.60
CA THR A 600 12.42 -11.75 22.17
C THR A 600 11.81 -12.91 22.97
N GLU A 601 12.59 -13.94 23.30
CA GLU A 601 12.13 -15.06 24.15
C GLU A 601 11.65 -14.55 25.52
N GLN A 602 12.40 -13.61 26.10
CA GLN A 602 12.08 -13.04 27.41
C GLN A 602 10.85 -12.14 27.39
N PHE A 603 10.62 -11.41 26.29
CA PHE A 603 9.36 -10.71 26.09
C PHE A 603 8.19 -11.70 26.04
N VAL A 604 8.31 -12.81 25.30
CA VAL A 604 7.25 -13.82 25.22
C VAL A 604 6.96 -14.41 26.59
N ASP A 605 7.97 -14.88 27.32
CA ASP A 605 7.81 -15.47 28.64
C ASP A 605 7.03 -14.54 29.60
N VAL A 606 7.40 -13.25 29.63
CA VAL A 606 6.72 -12.28 30.48
C VAL A 606 5.27 -12.03 30.04
N PHE A 607 5.01 -11.91 28.73
CA PHE A 607 3.66 -11.65 28.23
C PHE A 607 2.72 -12.86 28.37
N GLU A 608 3.23 -14.09 28.30
CA GLU A 608 2.44 -15.32 28.53
C GLU A 608 1.96 -15.46 29.97
N GLU A 609 2.65 -14.83 30.93
CA GLU A 609 2.25 -14.80 32.34
C GLU A 609 1.20 -13.73 32.67
N LEU A 610 0.99 -12.75 31.78
CA LEU A 610 0.03 -11.66 31.99
C LEU A 610 -1.42 -12.10 31.75
N SER A 611 -2.33 -11.53 32.54
CA SER A 611 -3.76 -11.66 32.25
C SER A 611 -4.14 -10.92 30.96
N ASP A 612 -5.15 -11.41 30.23
CA ASP A 612 -5.66 -10.73 29.03
C ASP A 612 -6.05 -9.27 29.32
N SER A 613 -6.61 -9.00 30.51
CA SER A 613 -6.97 -7.65 30.95
C SER A 613 -5.77 -6.73 31.18
N ASP A 614 -4.65 -7.29 31.67
CA ASP A 614 -3.41 -6.55 31.86
C ASP A 614 -2.79 -6.18 30.51
N GLN A 615 -2.78 -7.12 29.57
CA GLN A 615 -2.28 -6.87 28.22
C GLN A 615 -3.15 -5.82 27.50
N GLU A 616 -4.48 -5.96 27.56
CA GLU A 616 -5.39 -4.99 26.96
C GLU A 616 -5.24 -3.60 27.58
N PHE A 617 -5.09 -3.50 28.91
CA PHE A 617 -4.86 -2.21 29.55
C PHE A 617 -3.56 -1.55 29.07
N ASN A 618 -2.48 -2.32 28.91
CA ASN A 618 -1.24 -1.79 28.38
C ASN A 618 -1.42 -1.29 26.93
N GLU A 619 -2.20 -1.98 26.11
CA GLU A 619 -2.50 -1.51 24.75
C GLU A 619 -3.34 -0.23 24.73
N VAL A 620 -4.43 -0.18 25.51
CA VAL A 620 -5.32 0.99 25.62
C VAL A 620 -4.53 2.22 26.05
N ASN A 621 -3.67 2.09 27.06
CA ASN A 621 -2.83 3.20 27.50
C ASN A 621 -1.88 3.68 26.39
N GLY A 622 -1.37 2.76 25.56
CA GLY A 622 -0.56 3.09 24.39
C GLY A 622 -1.35 3.92 23.38
N ILE A 623 -2.59 3.53 23.08
CA ILE A 623 -3.49 4.28 22.19
C ILE A 623 -3.79 5.68 22.77
N GLU A 624 -4.14 5.77 24.05
CA GLU A 624 -4.43 7.06 24.71
C GLU A 624 -3.22 8.01 24.65
N ASN A 625 -2.03 7.51 24.97
CA ASN A 625 -0.79 8.29 24.86
C ASN A 625 -0.51 8.73 23.42
N ALA A 626 -0.84 7.88 22.46
CA ALA A 626 -0.67 8.17 21.04
C ALA A 626 -1.66 9.26 20.57
N VAL A 627 -2.94 9.18 20.98
CA VAL A 627 -3.97 10.20 20.73
C VAL A 627 -3.54 11.54 21.32
N GLU A 628 -3.05 11.54 22.55
CA GLU A 628 -2.61 12.76 23.23
C GLU A 628 -1.45 13.43 22.48
N GLN A 629 -0.47 12.67 21.99
CA GLN A 629 0.60 13.23 21.15
C GLN A 629 0.08 13.77 19.81
N VAL A 630 -0.79 13.03 19.12
CA VAL A 630 -1.35 13.47 17.83
C VAL A 630 -2.16 14.76 17.99
N ARG A 631 -2.76 15.01 19.16
CA ARG A 631 -3.44 16.26 19.52
C ARG A 631 -2.50 17.41 19.86
N GLY A 632 -1.19 17.20 19.88
CA GLY A 632 -0.20 18.16 20.37
C GLY A 632 -0.18 18.29 21.91
N GLY A 633 -0.71 17.29 22.62
CA GLY A 633 -0.70 17.22 24.08
C GLY A 633 0.49 16.47 24.67
N TRP A 634 0.48 16.31 25.99
CA TRP A 634 1.65 15.86 26.77
C TRP A 634 1.34 14.59 27.57
N PRO A 635 1.53 13.38 27.01
CA PRO A 635 1.39 12.17 27.80
C PRO A 635 2.57 11.98 28.76
N ALA A 636 2.42 11.06 29.71
CA ALA A 636 3.58 10.49 30.40
C ALA A 636 4.47 9.73 29.39
N PHE A 637 5.76 9.63 29.66
CA PHE A 637 6.69 8.88 28.80
C PHE A 637 6.42 7.38 28.77
N LYS A 638 5.60 6.89 29.69
CA LYS A 638 5.32 5.47 29.82
C LYS A 638 4.69 4.92 28.55
N ASN A 639 5.08 3.70 28.16
CA ASN A 639 4.48 2.98 27.05
C ASN A 639 4.56 3.71 25.68
N ALA A 640 5.53 4.61 25.51
CA ALA A 640 5.71 5.42 24.31
C ALA A 640 6.06 4.61 23.04
N PHE A 641 6.69 3.44 23.16
CA PHE A 641 6.94 2.57 22.01
C PHE A 641 5.64 1.98 21.46
N THR A 642 4.77 1.47 22.34
CA THR A 642 3.42 1.02 21.97
C THR A 642 2.59 2.15 21.38
N ALA A 643 2.70 3.36 21.95
CA ALA A 643 2.05 4.55 21.39
C ALA A 643 2.51 4.84 19.96
N THR A 644 3.81 4.70 19.67
CA THR A 644 4.34 4.86 18.30
C THR A 644 3.75 3.84 17.34
N ARG A 645 3.68 2.57 17.73
CA ARG A 645 3.04 1.53 16.93
C ARG A 645 1.57 1.87 16.62
N TRP A 646 0.82 2.38 17.60
CA TRP A 646 -0.56 2.84 17.37
C TRP A 646 -0.67 4.10 16.51
N LYS A 647 0.26 5.05 16.58
CA LYS A 647 0.35 6.18 15.62
C LYS A 647 0.54 5.66 14.20
N VAL A 648 1.37 4.62 14.02
CA VAL A 648 1.56 3.99 12.72
C VAL A 648 0.26 3.37 12.21
N LEU A 649 -0.46 2.62 13.04
CA LEU A 649 -1.75 2.06 12.62
C LEU A 649 -2.83 3.13 12.35
N GLY A 650 -2.87 4.18 13.16
CA GLY A 650 -3.75 5.32 12.93
C GLY A 650 -3.48 6.02 11.60
N GLY A 651 -2.21 6.19 11.24
CA GLY A 651 -1.78 6.68 9.93
C GLY A 651 -2.25 5.79 8.78
N ILE A 652 -2.03 4.47 8.89
CA ILE A 652 -2.50 3.48 7.91
C ILE A 652 -4.03 3.53 7.76
N ALA A 653 -4.76 3.53 8.88
CA ALA A 653 -6.22 3.58 8.90
C ALA A 653 -6.75 4.88 8.27
N ALA A 654 -6.08 6.01 8.48
CA ALA A 654 -6.43 7.27 7.83
C ALA A 654 -6.23 7.22 6.30
N ILE A 655 -5.14 6.60 5.83
CA ILE A 655 -4.95 6.35 4.39
C ILE A 655 -6.03 5.41 3.85
N ILE A 656 -6.40 4.35 4.57
CA ILE A 656 -7.44 3.39 4.19
C ILE A 656 -8.83 4.04 4.11
N GLY A 657 -9.16 4.98 5.02
CA GLY A 657 -10.50 5.57 5.08
C GLY A 657 -10.67 6.87 4.28
N ALA A 658 -9.64 7.70 4.22
CA ALA A 658 -9.69 9.02 3.60
C ALA A 658 -8.77 9.18 2.38
N GLY A 659 -7.89 8.21 2.11
CA GLY A 659 -6.85 8.31 1.07
C GLY A 659 -5.69 9.24 1.42
N VAL A 660 -5.75 9.92 2.59
CA VAL A 660 -4.74 10.83 3.12
C VAL A 660 -4.72 10.75 4.65
N ALA A 661 -3.53 10.81 5.26
CA ALA A 661 -3.35 10.82 6.71
C ALA A 661 -3.00 12.22 7.21
N THR A 662 -4.01 13.09 7.36
CA THR A 662 -3.82 14.35 8.07
C THR A 662 -3.90 14.13 9.58
N GLN A 663 -3.23 14.96 10.38
CA GLN A 663 -3.29 14.93 11.84
C GLN A 663 -4.75 14.92 12.36
N GLN A 664 -5.59 15.81 11.80
CA GLN A 664 -7.06 15.75 11.73
C GLN A 664 -7.68 14.35 11.82
N VAL A 665 -7.50 13.62 10.73
CA VAL A 665 -8.16 12.35 10.48
C VAL A 665 -7.58 11.28 11.39
N VAL A 666 -6.26 11.29 11.59
CA VAL A 666 -5.58 10.31 12.45
C VAL A 666 -6.04 10.44 13.91
N GLU A 667 -6.13 11.67 14.44
CA GLU A 667 -6.66 11.94 15.77
C GLU A 667 -8.06 11.32 15.93
N THR A 668 -8.97 11.64 15.00
CA THR A 668 -10.37 11.20 15.07
C THR A 668 -10.48 9.67 15.07
N ILE A 669 -9.68 9.00 14.25
CA ILE A 669 -9.66 7.53 14.16
C ILE A 669 -9.07 6.92 15.44
N MET A 670 -7.94 7.43 15.91
CA MET A 670 -7.27 6.88 17.09
C MET A 670 -8.08 7.12 18.36
N GLU A 671 -8.79 8.24 18.47
CA GLU A 671 -9.76 8.45 19.53
C GLU A 671 -10.87 7.41 19.53
N ALA A 672 -11.38 7.04 18.36
CA ALA A 672 -12.38 6.00 18.23
C ALA A 672 -11.81 4.65 18.68
N MET A 673 -10.57 4.32 18.29
CA MET A 673 -9.86 3.12 18.75
C MET A 673 -9.71 3.10 20.27
N ALA A 674 -9.27 4.20 20.89
CA ALA A 674 -9.09 4.31 22.35
C ALA A 674 -10.40 4.09 23.12
N LYS A 675 -11.53 4.56 22.56
CA LYS A 675 -12.87 4.45 23.16
C LYS A 675 -13.55 3.11 22.84
N GLY A 676 -12.94 2.22 22.06
CA GLY A 676 -13.57 1.00 21.55
C GLY A 676 -14.72 1.25 20.57
N ASP A 677 -14.80 2.45 19.98
CA ASP A 677 -15.84 2.86 19.02
C ASP A 677 -15.47 2.44 17.60
N TRP A 678 -15.32 1.11 17.41
CA TRP A 678 -14.84 0.51 16.16
C TRP A 678 -15.76 0.75 14.96
N GLU A 679 -17.01 1.17 15.19
CA GLU A 679 -17.92 1.61 14.12
C GLU A 679 -17.40 2.86 13.39
N LYS A 680 -16.62 3.71 14.06
CA LYS A 680 -16.00 4.91 13.46
C LYS A 680 -14.62 4.68 12.87
N VAL A 681 -14.04 3.50 13.09
CA VAL A 681 -12.77 3.11 12.46
C VAL A 681 -13.05 2.65 11.01
N PRO A 682 -12.29 3.12 10.02
CA PRO A 682 -12.46 2.71 8.62
C PRO A 682 -12.32 1.19 8.45
N ALA A 683 -13.25 0.62 7.69
CA ALA A 683 -13.19 -0.79 7.34
C ALA A 683 -12.27 -0.99 6.11
N PHE A 684 -11.57 -2.13 6.06
CA PHE A 684 -10.61 -2.42 4.99
C PHE A 684 -11.28 -2.87 3.68
N ASP A 685 -12.51 -3.39 3.75
CA ASP A 685 -13.28 -3.82 2.59
C ASP A 685 -13.60 -2.64 1.64
N GLU A 686 -13.98 -1.48 2.18
CA GLU A 686 -14.21 -0.28 1.37
C GLU A 686 -12.95 0.14 0.58
N PHE A 687 -11.77 0.06 1.21
CA PHE A 687 -10.50 0.31 0.54
C PHE A 687 -10.19 -0.75 -0.53
N ALA A 688 -10.37 -2.04 -0.20
CA ALA A 688 -10.14 -3.13 -1.15
C ALA A 688 -11.06 -3.01 -2.37
N ASP A 689 -12.34 -2.71 -2.18
CA ASP A 689 -13.31 -2.49 -3.25
C ASP A 689 -12.93 -1.28 -4.11
N ALA A 690 -12.52 -0.17 -3.49
CA ALA A 690 -12.05 1.00 -4.21
C ALA A 690 -10.76 0.71 -5.01
N ALA A 691 -9.87 -0.14 -4.50
CA ALA A 691 -8.63 -0.52 -5.17
C ALA A 691 -8.88 -1.33 -6.43
N ILE A 692 -9.83 -2.27 -6.38
CA ILE A 692 -10.15 -3.16 -7.51
C ILE A 692 -11.25 -2.62 -8.44
N LEU A 693 -11.91 -1.52 -8.09
CA LEU A 693 -12.98 -0.90 -8.90
C LEU A 693 -12.60 -0.72 -10.39
N PRO A 694 -11.38 -0.32 -10.76
CA PRO A 694 -10.99 -0.17 -12.17
C PRO A 694 -10.98 -1.49 -12.96
N TYR A 695 -10.96 -2.64 -12.30
CA TYR A 695 -10.70 -3.91 -12.93
C TYR A 695 -11.97 -4.74 -13.06
N SER A 696 -12.09 -5.47 -14.17
CA SER A 696 -13.24 -6.35 -14.40
C SER A 696 -12.78 -7.66 -15.02
N TRP A 697 -13.17 -8.77 -14.38
CA TRP A 697 -12.99 -10.12 -14.91
C TRP A 697 -14.34 -10.63 -15.43
N PRO A 698 -14.41 -11.13 -16.67
CA PRO A 698 -15.69 -11.53 -17.24
C PRO A 698 -16.30 -12.69 -16.47
N GLY A 699 -17.59 -12.61 -16.20
CA GLY A 699 -18.30 -13.60 -15.39
C GLY A 699 -18.09 -13.45 -13.89
N VAL A 700 -17.47 -12.36 -13.41
CA VAL A 700 -17.38 -12.00 -11.99
C VAL A 700 -18.15 -10.69 -11.77
N ASP A 701 -19.10 -10.70 -10.84
CA ASP A 701 -19.96 -9.55 -10.55
C ASP A 701 -19.46 -8.73 -9.35
N SER A 702 -18.86 -9.39 -8.36
CA SER A 702 -18.31 -8.74 -7.17
C SER A 702 -17.24 -9.62 -6.51
N TYR A 703 -16.61 -9.08 -5.46
CA TYR A 703 -15.58 -9.77 -4.69
C TYR A 703 -15.88 -9.67 -3.20
N ASP A 704 -15.66 -10.76 -2.46
CA ASP A 704 -15.62 -10.68 -1.01
C ASP A 704 -14.18 -10.61 -0.53
N LEU A 705 -13.87 -9.65 0.35
CA LEU A 705 -12.63 -9.63 1.10
C LEU A 705 -12.49 -10.86 2.00
N LYS A 706 -11.40 -11.63 1.86
CA LYS A 706 -11.10 -12.79 2.70
C LYS A 706 -9.96 -12.51 3.68
N ASN A 707 -8.84 -12.01 3.20
CA ASN A 707 -7.68 -11.64 4.02
C ASN A 707 -6.90 -10.48 3.42
N ALA A 708 -6.02 -9.88 4.22
CA ALA A 708 -5.00 -8.93 3.79
C ALA A 708 -3.78 -9.09 4.68
N ALA A 709 -2.57 -9.13 4.11
CA ALA A 709 -1.31 -9.15 4.87
C ALA A 709 -0.13 -8.69 4.00
N LEU A 710 1.04 -8.57 4.63
CA LEU A 710 2.29 -8.30 3.92
C LEU A 710 2.92 -9.61 3.38
N ALA A 711 3.43 -9.57 2.15
CA ALA A 711 4.12 -10.68 1.48
C ALA A 711 5.02 -10.12 0.35
N ALA A 712 6.01 -9.30 0.71
CA ALA A 712 6.79 -8.37 -0.13
C ALA A 712 5.97 -7.22 -0.74
N SER A 713 4.67 -7.43 -0.87
CA SER A 713 3.63 -6.49 -1.24
C SER A 713 2.57 -6.42 -0.13
N LEU A 714 1.66 -5.45 -0.17
CA LEU A 714 0.38 -5.59 0.53
C LEU A 714 -0.52 -6.49 -0.33
N GLN A 715 -0.67 -7.73 0.09
CA GLN A 715 -1.47 -8.75 -0.59
C GLN A 715 -2.89 -8.81 -0.01
N ILE A 716 -3.87 -8.61 -0.88
CA ILE A 716 -5.31 -8.65 -0.56
C ILE A 716 -5.92 -9.88 -1.21
N GLY A 717 -6.42 -10.82 -0.39
CA GLY A 717 -7.09 -12.03 -0.82
C GLY A 717 -8.59 -11.84 -1.00
N LEU A 718 -9.10 -12.18 -2.18
CA LEU A 718 -10.48 -11.96 -2.59
C LEU A 718 -11.14 -13.27 -3.04
N LYS A 719 -12.47 -13.34 -2.87
CA LYS A 719 -13.30 -14.40 -3.44
C LYS A 719 -14.23 -13.84 -4.50
N THR A 720 -14.17 -14.38 -5.71
CA THR A 720 -15.09 -14.01 -6.79
C THR A 720 -16.53 -14.43 -6.46
N GLN A 721 -17.48 -13.57 -6.80
CA GLN A 721 -18.92 -13.81 -6.71
C GLN A 721 -19.59 -13.65 -8.07
N THR A 722 -20.56 -14.51 -8.35
CA THR A 722 -21.36 -14.50 -9.58
C THR A 722 -22.83 -14.48 -9.21
N LYS A 723 -23.62 -13.56 -9.77
CA LYS A 723 -25.07 -13.57 -9.62
C LYS A 723 -25.61 -14.86 -10.22
N LYS A 724 -26.35 -15.62 -9.39
CA LYS A 724 -27.05 -16.83 -9.81
C LYS A 724 -28.28 -16.52 -10.64
#